data_AF-A0A9R0F4R3-F1
#
_entry.id   AF-A0A9R0F4R3-F1
#
_cell.length_a   1.000
_cell.length_b   1.000
_cell.length_c   1.000
_cell.angle_alpha   90.00
_cell.angle_beta   90.00
_cell.angle_gamma   90.00
#
_symmetry.space_group_name_H-M   'P 1'
#
loop_
_entity.id
_entity.type
_entity.pdbx_description
1 polymer ?
#
loop_
_entity_poly.entity_id
_entity_poly.type
_entity_poly.pdbx_seq_one_letter_code
_entity_poly.pdbx_strand_id
1 'polypeptide(L)'
;MLQQANSASSSPSLLDSDEAVSRQIRDIHNDTRKSARIIRDSRARLLEIQKKCTITEADVKELGERNELLLREMERFDRMTRNIQKLVGNDIQLRRTKTEPQRCMDYVPGSVYEPPLHHEMKMSHPTVLLAAPRAMAGPALGPCETQTRSKSEIDLTRKLSESYDMQEKLAADNADLEVKRYILYKELMTKDQNLETCRAQVKRLQGELKLMSRENSLLHEKLVKNNPEGDASTLNQNTSCQQDSSEENEKSVDATHAEELLIKLEDYKNSSEGLEKQLGGLEQEVHHIKMEMQQVKACRGGGGAPNSCFDQPPGPPVPPMARACGVCPPCPAPCNPNAPPTPAEREVEKLKIQLRQTEESFKTKVTECALLRAELLKKKEELEKERCQHREVQNKMRELEMKFEGLATHTNMLLGTKEQAFEQEVNVRALKQCYREAREEIDELRTLMKEQNDQLQDYRVKYMQAQQLVEEQRRQMDMMDMDNTRISEQINLEIQKVKLKFQEKLQELAPIPDLLKATQMRLKDAQQAQALAEHNAEQLARELNCAREKVHILLHNSIKPPPERSQDKAADDKQMAMMQQRLAQITETNMALKGEIERLKANVIHMEESVLANEKRLQEKMHECAQIGGELDRARDEAARALQRANERTETIRKCMQTTIAEMERQLAATRAQVKTAEKDREELQSRMQCQIRRLNDNFEQAQLRILGLQSQVQTLRRTVSSTGEGDGEDQQECACDDVFENRVIFMEHVDPYYQTKAHTQKGRLKNVTKE
;
A
#
# COMPACT_ATOMS: atom_id res chain seq x y z
N MET A 1 -36.64 -13.27 61.66
CA MET A 1 -35.33 -13.31 60.97
C MET A 1 -35.54 -13.08 59.48
N LEU A 2 -34.50 -12.63 58.76
CA LEU A 2 -34.44 -12.52 57.29
C LEU A 2 -35.60 -11.75 56.62
N GLN A 3 -35.42 -10.42 56.54
CA GLN A 3 -36.04 -9.61 55.50
C GLN A 3 -34.91 -8.98 54.67
N GLN A 4 -34.43 -9.75 53.68
CA GLN A 4 -33.34 -9.45 52.76
C GLN A 4 -33.61 -10.14 51.42
N ALA A 5 -33.27 -9.59 50.26
CA ALA A 5 -32.93 -8.19 49.97
C ALA A 5 -33.28 -7.90 48.52
N ASN A 6 -34.14 -6.91 48.27
CA ASN A 6 -34.44 -6.44 46.91
C ASN A 6 -33.60 -5.18 46.62
N SER A 7 -32.33 -5.40 46.31
CA SER A 7 -31.36 -4.36 45.91
C SER A 7 -30.79 -4.71 44.54
N ALA A 8 -31.24 -4.02 43.49
CA ALA A 8 -30.83 -4.30 42.13
C ALA A 8 -29.33 -4.01 41.93
N SER A 9 -28.55 -5.04 41.61
CA SER A 9 -27.22 -4.91 41.02
C SER A 9 -27.32 -5.14 39.52
N SER A 10 -27.63 -4.07 38.78
CA SER A 10 -27.54 -4.05 37.32
C SER A 10 -26.09 -4.31 36.90
N SER A 11 -25.81 -5.57 36.54
CA SER A 11 -24.51 -5.96 36.01
C SER A 11 -24.30 -5.22 34.67
N PRO A 12 -23.18 -4.51 34.47
CA PRO A 12 -22.97 -3.75 33.25
C PRO A 12 -22.91 -4.69 32.05
N SER A 13 -23.77 -4.43 31.05
CA SER A 13 -23.75 -5.16 29.78
C SER A 13 -22.42 -4.95 29.06
N LEU A 14 -21.82 -6.03 28.55
CA LEU A 14 -20.51 -6.01 27.85
C LEU A 14 -20.40 -4.93 26.76
N LEU A 15 -21.52 -4.61 26.10
CA LEU A 15 -21.60 -3.57 25.06
C LEU A 15 -21.22 -2.16 25.57
N ASP A 16 -21.55 -1.82 26.82
CA ASP A 16 -21.33 -0.47 27.38
C ASP A 16 -19.85 -0.22 27.73
N SER A 17 -19.10 -1.31 28.01
CA SER A 17 -17.64 -1.25 28.23
C SER A 17 -16.89 -1.02 26.91
N ASP A 18 -17.24 -1.76 25.84
CA ASP A 18 -16.65 -1.58 24.50
C ASP A 18 -16.96 -0.17 23.95
N GLU A 19 -18.16 0.36 24.21
CA GLU A 19 -18.49 1.73 23.80
C GLU A 19 -17.76 2.79 24.65
N ALA A 20 -17.59 2.58 25.96
CA ALA A 20 -16.81 3.48 26.81
C ALA A 20 -15.33 3.57 26.37
N VAL A 21 -14.69 2.43 26.09
CA VAL A 21 -13.33 2.38 25.52
C VAL A 21 -13.29 3.06 24.15
N SER A 22 -14.30 2.82 23.30
CA SER A 22 -14.42 3.47 21.99
C SER A 22 -14.58 4.99 22.07
N ARG A 23 -15.34 5.52 23.05
CA ARG A 23 -15.43 6.96 23.35
C ARG A 23 -14.05 7.50 23.75
N GLN A 24 -13.38 6.84 24.70
CA GLN A 24 -12.07 7.25 25.21
C GLN A 24 -10.97 7.28 24.14
N ILE A 25 -10.96 6.30 23.21
CA ILE A 25 -10.04 6.29 22.06
C ILE A 25 -10.34 7.46 21.10
N ARG A 26 -11.62 7.77 20.83
CA ARG A 26 -12.01 8.93 20.00
C ARG A 26 -11.55 10.25 20.61
N ASP A 27 -11.66 10.41 21.93
CA ASP A 27 -11.23 11.62 22.64
C ASP A 27 -9.71 11.79 22.62
N ILE A 28 -8.95 10.72 22.90
CA ILE A 28 -7.48 10.76 22.80
C ILE A 28 -7.05 11.07 21.35
N HIS A 29 -7.71 10.52 20.33
CA HIS A 29 -7.42 10.83 18.93
C HIS A 29 -7.80 12.28 18.54
N ASN A 30 -8.83 12.86 19.16
CA ASN A 30 -9.16 14.27 18.99
C ASN A 30 -8.07 15.18 19.60
N ASP A 31 -7.67 14.91 20.84
CA ASP A 31 -6.60 15.65 21.52
C ASP A 31 -5.23 15.48 20.85
N THR A 32 -4.90 14.27 20.37
CA THR A 32 -3.69 14.02 19.58
C THR A 32 -3.65 14.89 18.32
N ARG A 33 -4.81 15.07 17.65
CA ARG A 33 -4.91 15.97 16.48
C ARG A 33 -4.86 17.46 16.86
N LYS A 34 -5.23 17.86 18.07
CA LYS A 34 -5.01 19.22 18.60
C LYS A 34 -3.52 19.46 18.86
N SER A 35 -2.86 18.58 19.62
CA SER A 35 -1.41 18.66 19.89
C SER A 35 -0.57 18.67 18.63
N ALA A 36 -0.88 17.80 17.65
CA ALA A 36 -0.19 17.76 16.37
C ALA A 36 -0.38 19.04 15.51
N ARG A 37 -1.42 19.86 15.76
CA ARG A 37 -1.55 21.19 15.16
C ARG A 37 -0.64 22.20 15.86
N ILE A 38 -0.65 22.23 17.20
CA ILE A 38 0.19 23.16 18.00
C ILE A 38 1.68 22.89 17.75
N ILE A 39 2.11 21.63 17.73
CA ILE A 39 3.50 21.22 17.42
C ILE A 39 3.91 21.70 16.02
N ARG A 40 3.02 21.59 15.01
CA ARG A 40 3.28 22.05 13.64
C ARG A 40 3.40 23.57 13.56
N ASP A 41 2.51 24.29 14.25
CA ASP A 41 2.49 25.76 14.29
C ASP A 41 3.74 26.32 15.00
N SER A 42 4.04 25.84 16.22
CA SER A 42 5.26 26.20 16.95
C SER A 42 6.52 25.93 16.11
N ARG A 43 6.61 24.78 15.43
CA ARG A 43 7.74 24.47 14.53
C ARG A 43 7.81 25.41 13.33
N ALA A 44 6.67 25.78 12.73
CA ALA A 44 6.64 26.72 11.61
C ALA A 44 7.10 28.13 12.05
N ARG A 45 6.62 28.62 13.20
CA ARG A 45 7.00 29.93 13.75
C ARG A 45 8.46 29.97 14.21
N LEU A 46 9.00 28.90 14.78
CA LEU A 46 10.43 28.78 15.10
C LEU A 46 11.29 28.86 13.83
N LEU A 47 10.89 28.19 12.74
CA LEU A 47 11.55 28.28 11.42
C LEU A 47 11.38 29.65 10.74
N GLU A 48 10.34 30.41 11.08
CA GLU A 48 10.12 31.78 10.60
C GLU A 48 11.03 32.77 11.33
N ILE A 49 11.17 32.66 12.66
CA ILE A 49 12.12 33.44 13.46
C ILE A 49 13.56 33.15 13.04
N GLN A 50 13.92 31.87 12.83
CA GLN A 50 15.26 31.46 12.39
C GLN A 50 15.67 32.04 11.02
N LYS A 51 14.72 32.50 10.19
CA LYS A 51 14.98 33.13 8.88
C LYS A 51 15.20 34.64 8.97
N LYS A 52 14.99 35.28 10.13
CA LYS A 52 15.21 36.72 10.29
C LYS A 52 16.71 37.02 10.30
N CYS A 53 17.16 37.89 9.38
CA CYS A 53 18.57 38.30 9.30
C CYS A 53 19.05 39.13 10.52
N THR A 54 18.12 39.66 11.30
CA THR A 54 18.35 40.33 12.58
C THR A 54 17.33 39.81 13.59
N ILE A 55 17.79 39.17 14.66
CA ILE A 55 16.94 38.65 15.74
C ILE A 55 16.80 39.75 16.80
N THR A 56 15.57 40.14 17.12
CA THR A 56 15.28 41.13 18.18
C THR A 56 15.13 40.46 19.55
N GLU A 57 15.18 41.24 20.64
CA GLU A 57 14.91 40.72 22.00
C GLU A 57 13.50 40.12 22.12
N ALA A 58 12.52 40.67 21.39
CA ALA A 58 11.18 40.09 21.28
C ALA A 58 11.17 38.74 20.54
N ASP A 59 12.01 38.57 19.51
CA ASP A 59 12.18 37.29 18.81
C ASP A 59 12.82 36.23 19.70
N VAL A 60 13.84 36.60 20.50
CA VAL A 60 14.44 35.67 21.48
C VAL A 60 13.40 35.21 22.50
N LYS A 61 12.53 36.10 22.94
CA LYS A 61 11.42 35.78 23.86
C LYS A 61 10.37 34.88 23.20
N GLU A 62 9.90 35.20 21.99
CA GLU A 62 8.93 34.36 21.24
C GLU A 62 9.52 32.96 20.94
N LEU A 63 10.82 32.88 20.64
CA LEU A 63 11.54 31.62 20.44
C LEU A 63 11.56 30.77 21.73
N GLY A 64 11.86 31.39 22.87
CA GLY A 64 11.80 30.74 24.20
C GLY A 64 10.41 30.21 24.53
N GLU A 65 9.37 31.05 24.44
CA GLU A 65 7.97 30.69 24.71
C GLU A 65 7.47 29.55 23.78
N ARG A 66 7.85 29.57 22.50
CA ARG A 66 7.45 28.54 21.53
C ARG A 66 8.21 27.23 21.71
N ASN A 67 9.48 27.27 22.11
CA ASN A 67 10.25 26.07 22.42
C ASN A 67 9.74 25.39 23.70
N GLU A 68 9.37 26.18 24.72
CA GLU A 68 8.75 25.66 25.93
C GLU A 68 7.35 25.05 25.65
N LEU A 69 6.53 25.71 24.82
CA LEU A 69 5.25 25.18 24.35
C LEU A 69 5.42 23.87 23.55
N LEU A 70 6.44 23.80 22.69
CA LEU A 70 6.77 22.60 21.91
C LEU A 70 7.11 21.42 22.83
N LEU A 71 7.94 21.63 23.85
CA LEU A 71 8.30 20.60 24.85
C LEU A 71 7.06 20.12 25.63
N ARG A 72 6.22 21.03 26.14
CA ARG A 72 4.97 20.68 26.86
C ARG A 72 4.03 19.81 26.01
N GLU A 73 3.85 20.15 24.73
CA GLU A 73 2.98 19.38 23.83
C GLU A 73 3.62 18.08 23.36
N MET A 74 4.95 17.98 23.24
CA MET A 74 5.64 16.71 23.03
C MET A 74 5.43 15.76 24.21
N GLU A 75 5.63 16.20 25.46
CA GLU A 75 5.31 15.38 26.64
C GLU A 75 3.83 14.96 26.68
N ARG A 76 2.91 15.84 26.25
CA ARG A 76 1.48 15.53 26.18
C ARG A 76 1.20 14.45 25.13
N PHE A 77 1.85 14.52 23.96
CA PHE A 77 1.79 13.49 22.92
C PHE A 77 2.29 12.13 23.46
N ASP A 78 3.37 12.16 24.22
CA ASP A 78 3.96 11.02 24.93
C ASP A 78 3.01 10.40 25.97
N ARG A 79 2.33 11.24 26.77
CA ARG A 79 1.28 10.82 27.71
C ARG A 79 0.08 10.20 26.99
N MET A 80 -0.37 10.77 25.88
CA MET A 80 -1.46 10.21 25.06
C MET A 80 -1.07 8.87 24.43
N THR A 81 0.15 8.76 23.89
CA THR A 81 0.68 7.52 23.30
C THR A 81 0.73 6.38 24.32
N ARG A 82 1.25 6.65 25.53
CA ARG A 82 1.25 5.69 26.64
C ARG A 82 -0.15 5.29 27.11
N ASN A 83 -1.15 6.17 26.99
CA ASN A 83 -2.54 5.85 27.32
C ASN A 83 -3.20 4.95 26.24
N ILE A 84 -2.95 5.19 24.95
CA ILE A 84 -3.40 4.30 23.87
C ILE A 84 -2.79 2.90 24.06
N GLN A 85 -1.48 2.81 24.33
CA GLN A 85 -0.78 1.54 24.57
C GLN A 85 -1.38 0.75 25.75
N LYS A 86 -1.83 1.44 26.81
CA LYS A 86 -2.52 0.79 27.94
C LYS A 86 -3.91 0.28 27.57
N LEU A 87 -4.71 1.05 26.86
CA LEU A 87 -6.06 0.64 26.43
C LEU A 87 -5.97 -0.61 25.53
N VAL A 88 -5.19 -0.54 24.46
CA VAL A 88 -4.98 -1.65 23.52
C VAL A 88 -4.32 -2.86 24.21
N GLY A 89 -3.39 -2.63 25.14
CA GLY A 89 -2.75 -3.69 25.92
C GLY A 89 -3.72 -4.45 26.83
N ASN A 90 -4.67 -3.76 27.45
CA ASN A 90 -5.69 -4.36 28.32
C ASN A 90 -6.67 -5.24 27.53
N ASP A 91 -7.12 -4.80 26.35
CA ASP A 91 -8.00 -5.60 25.47
C ASP A 91 -7.33 -6.92 25.04
N ILE A 92 -6.03 -6.88 24.74
CA ILE A 92 -5.22 -8.06 24.38
C ILE A 92 -5.08 -9.02 25.58
N GLN A 93 -4.99 -8.52 26.81
CA GLN A 93 -4.98 -9.37 28.01
C GLN A 93 -6.35 -9.97 28.32
N LEU A 94 -7.43 -9.19 28.22
CA LEU A 94 -8.81 -9.65 28.48
C LEU A 94 -9.28 -10.71 27.47
N ARG A 95 -8.72 -10.70 26.24
CA ARG A 95 -8.92 -11.75 25.24
C ARG A 95 -8.05 -13.00 25.45
N ARG A 96 -7.00 -12.95 26.27
CA ARG A 96 -6.15 -14.12 26.59
C ARG A 96 -6.69 -14.95 27.76
N THR A 97 -7.34 -14.32 28.75
CA THR A 97 -7.80 -15.02 29.97
C THR A 97 -9.08 -15.87 29.79
N LYS A 98 -9.66 -15.90 28.59
CA LYS A 98 -10.89 -16.67 28.29
C LYS A 98 -10.65 -18.04 27.63
N THR A 99 -9.41 -18.43 27.35
CA THR A 99 -9.08 -19.72 26.70
C THR A 99 -7.84 -20.37 27.29
N GLU A 100 -8.01 -21.08 28.42
CA GLU A 100 -7.54 -22.47 28.65
C GLU A 100 -7.85 -22.92 30.09
N PRO A 101 -8.22 -24.20 30.32
CA PRO A 101 -8.36 -24.76 31.67
C PRO A 101 -6.98 -25.15 32.24
N GLN A 102 -6.80 -24.97 33.55
CA GLN A 102 -5.55 -25.30 34.22
C GLN A 102 -5.17 -26.78 34.08
N ARG A 103 -3.90 -27.02 33.71
CA ARG A 103 -3.16 -28.22 34.14
C ARG A 103 -2.03 -27.80 35.05
N CYS A 104 -1.82 -28.59 36.10
CA CYS A 104 -0.78 -28.42 37.10
C CYS A 104 0.30 -29.51 36.91
N MET A 105 1.38 -29.41 37.69
CA MET A 105 2.52 -30.32 37.76
C MET A 105 3.48 -30.27 36.56
N ASP A 106 4.81 -30.39 36.73
CA ASP A 106 5.57 -30.50 38.00
C ASP A 106 6.97 -29.86 37.91
N TYR A 107 7.59 -29.62 39.07
CA TYR A 107 8.90 -28.93 39.18
C TYR A 107 9.99 -29.85 39.75
N VAL A 108 11.06 -30.06 38.99
CA VAL A 108 12.33 -30.63 39.47
C VAL A 108 13.49 -29.81 38.90
N PRO A 109 14.35 -29.18 39.72
CA PRO A 109 15.47 -28.36 39.26
C PRO A 109 16.74 -29.20 39.05
N GLY A 110 17.55 -28.86 38.03
CA GLY A 110 18.83 -29.53 37.79
C GLY A 110 19.79 -28.77 36.88
N SER A 111 21.06 -28.76 37.28
CA SER A 111 22.25 -28.26 36.55
C SER A 111 22.44 -26.73 36.45
N VAL A 112 23.15 -26.18 37.43
CA VAL A 112 23.89 -24.91 37.28
C VAL A 112 25.06 -25.12 36.31
N TYR A 113 25.29 -24.19 35.39
CA TYR A 113 26.60 -24.05 34.74
C TYR A 113 26.93 -22.56 34.56
N GLU A 114 27.83 -22.07 35.40
CA GLU A 114 28.28 -20.68 35.45
C GLU A 114 29.62 -20.55 34.69
N PRO A 115 29.74 -19.70 33.66
CA PRO A 115 31.01 -19.51 32.95
C PRO A 115 32.09 -18.90 33.87
N PRO A 116 33.35 -19.39 33.86
CA PRO A 116 34.37 -18.94 34.80
C PRO A 116 34.76 -17.47 34.66
N LEU A 117 35.05 -16.84 35.81
CA LEU A 117 35.61 -15.49 35.90
C LEU A 117 36.98 -15.37 35.22
N HIS A 118 37.29 -14.18 34.70
CA HIS A 118 38.63 -13.85 34.18
C HIS A 118 39.71 -14.06 35.24
N HIS A 119 40.78 -14.75 34.86
CA HIS A 119 41.95 -14.98 35.71
C HIS A 119 42.97 -13.84 35.53
N GLU A 120 43.13 -12.97 36.53
CA GLU A 120 44.15 -11.91 36.51
C GLU A 120 45.57 -12.50 36.54
N MET A 121 46.31 -12.40 35.44
CA MET A 121 47.76 -12.65 35.44
C MET A 121 48.48 -11.49 36.14
N LYS A 122 48.86 -11.68 37.40
CA LYS A 122 49.69 -10.72 38.16
C LYS A 122 51.10 -10.64 37.60
N MET A 123 51.36 -9.62 36.77
CA MET A 123 52.70 -9.30 36.29
C MET A 123 53.64 -8.98 37.45
N SER A 124 54.59 -9.87 37.69
CA SER A 124 55.55 -9.79 38.80
C SER A 124 56.77 -8.97 38.38
N HIS A 125 56.71 -7.65 38.54
CA HIS A 125 57.86 -6.78 38.25
C HIS A 125 59.00 -7.01 39.27
N PRO A 126 60.25 -7.25 38.83
CA PRO A 126 61.39 -7.37 39.74
C PRO A 126 61.71 -6.03 40.43
N THR A 127 61.73 -6.00 41.76
CA THR A 127 62.17 -4.83 42.53
C THR A 127 63.68 -4.63 42.40
N VAL A 128 64.11 -3.70 41.53
CA VAL A 128 65.51 -3.26 41.48
C VAL A 128 65.76 -2.24 42.59
N LEU A 129 66.65 -2.58 43.52
CA LEU A 129 67.06 -1.70 44.62
C LEU A 129 67.92 -0.54 44.10
N LEU A 130 67.34 0.65 44.01
CA LEU A 130 68.08 1.90 43.79
C LEU A 130 68.85 2.30 45.07
N ALA A 131 70.11 1.86 45.16
CA ALA A 131 71.03 2.33 46.17
C ALA A 131 71.50 3.77 45.86
N ALA A 132 71.33 4.69 46.81
CA ALA A 132 71.73 6.08 46.66
C ALA A 132 73.21 6.31 47.02
N PRO A 133 73.98 7.07 46.21
CA PRO A 133 75.20 7.75 46.65
C PRO A 133 74.88 9.15 47.20
N ARG A 134 75.65 9.60 48.20
CA ARG A 134 75.55 10.96 48.75
C ARG A 134 76.11 12.01 47.79
N ALA A 135 75.48 13.18 47.74
CA ALA A 135 76.10 14.39 47.18
C ALA A 135 77.07 15.04 48.19
N MET A 136 78.26 15.44 47.74
CA MET A 136 79.12 16.44 48.38
C MET A 136 80.07 17.06 47.33
N ALA A 137 80.20 18.40 47.38
CA ALA A 137 81.26 19.24 46.79
C ALA A 137 81.66 19.11 45.30
N GLY A 138 81.66 20.23 44.58
CA GLY A 138 82.54 20.45 43.42
C GLY A 138 83.98 20.82 43.86
N PRO A 139 84.87 21.26 42.95
CA PRO A 139 84.65 22.56 42.30
C PRO A 139 85.23 22.76 40.88
N ALA A 140 85.07 24.00 40.39
CA ALA A 140 85.92 24.72 39.43
C ALA A 140 85.78 24.46 37.92
N LEU A 141 86.02 25.55 37.17
CA LEU A 141 85.97 25.66 35.71
C LEU A 141 87.37 25.49 35.11
N GLY A 142 87.45 24.88 33.93
CA GLY A 142 88.63 24.90 33.05
C GLY A 142 88.17 24.93 31.58
N PRO A 143 88.71 25.81 30.72
CA PRO A 143 88.28 25.91 29.33
C PRO A 143 89.05 24.96 28.39
N CYS A 144 88.38 24.60 27.28
CA CYS A 144 88.94 23.94 26.09
C CYS A 144 89.39 22.48 26.26
N GLU A 145 88.61 21.54 25.69
CA GLU A 145 89.07 20.70 24.57
C GLU A 145 87.87 20.00 23.90
N THR A 146 87.87 19.89 22.57
CA THR A 146 86.84 19.14 21.83
C THR A 146 87.12 17.64 21.93
N GLN A 147 86.56 16.99 22.96
CA GLN A 147 86.61 15.54 23.10
C GLN A 147 85.97 14.85 21.89
N THR A 148 86.81 14.18 21.10
CA THR A 148 86.36 13.23 20.09
C THR A 148 85.83 11.99 20.83
N ARG A 149 84.50 11.89 20.96
CA ARG A 149 83.81 10.76 21.62
C ARG A 149 84.38 9.42 21.15
N SER A 150 84.53 8.49 22.08
CA SER A 150 85.05 7.16 21.76
C SER A 150 84.12 6.46 20.77
N LYS A 151 84.69 5.66 19.86
CA LYS A 151 83.91 4.94 18.83
C LYS A 151 82.85 4.03 19.45
N SER A 152 83.12 3.52 20.65
CA SER A 152 82.21 2.75 21.51
C SER A 152 81.04 3.57 22.09
N GLU A 153 81.25 4.81 22.55
CA GLU A 153 80.15 5.67 23.02
C GLU A 153 79.22 6.07 21.88
N ILE A 154 79.77 6.34 20.68
CA ILE A 154 78.97 6.67 19.50
C ILE A 154 78.11 5.46 19.10
N ASP A 155 78.64 4.24 19.20
CA ASP A 155 77.91 3.01 18.91
C ASP A 155 76.83 2.69 19.95
N LEU A 156 77.11 2.92 21.25
CA LEU A 156 76.13 2.77 22.33
C LEU A 156 75.03 3.84 22.25
N THR A 157 75.38 5.10 21.97
CA THR A 157 74.41 6.19 21.81
C THR A 157 73.47 5.89 20.64
N ARG A 158 74.00 5.41 19.51
CA ARG A 158 73.18 5.03 18.35
C ARG A 158 72.20 3.90 18.68
N LYS A 159 72.66 2.85 19.37
CA LYS A 159 71.80 1.72 19.80
C LYS A 159 70.73 2.13 20.81
N LEU A 160 71.02 3.11 21.67
CA LEU A 160 70.02 3.69 22.57
C LEU A 160 68.98 4.52 21.80
N SER A 161 69.38 5.30 20.80
CA SER A 161 68.43 5.96 19.88
C SER A 161 67.59 4.95 19.09
N GLU A 162 68.21 3.99 18.42
CA GLU A 162 67.53 2.91 17.68
C GLU A 162 66.52 2.14 18.56
N SER A 163 66.85 1.92 19.84
CA SER A 163 65.95 1.29 20.82
C SER A 163 64.83 2.23 21.29
N TYR A 164 65.05 3.54 21.33
CA TYR A 164 64.04 4.53 21.71
C TYR A 164 63.04 4.75 20.56
N ASP A 165 63.54 4.92 19.33
CA ASP A 165 62.74 5.02 18.11
C ASP A 165 61.85 3.77 17.95
N MET A 166 62.39 2.57 18.24
CA MET A 166 61.63 1.33 18.24
C MET A 166 60.58 1.28 19.36
N GLN A 167 60.86 1.83 20.54
CA GLN A 167 59.92 1.88 21.65
C GLN A 167 58.78 2.89 21.40
N GLU A 168 59.08 4.03 20.78
CA GLU A 168 58.06 5.00 20.32
C GLU A 168 57.18 4.39 19.22
N LYS A 169 57.78 3.67 18.27
CA LYS A 169 57.04 2.98 17.20
C LYS A 169 56.12 1.89 17.74
N LEU A 170 56.59 1.07 18.68
CA LEU A 170 55.75 0.08 19.37
C LEU A 170 54.62 0.74 20.20
N ALA A 171 54.84 1.92 20.77
CA ALA A 171 53.79 2.67 21.45
C ALA A 171 52.72 3.19 20.47
N ALA A 172 53.12 3.67 19.29
CA ALA A 172 52.21 4.09 18.23
C ALA A 172 51.40 2.92 17.66
N ASP A 173 52.04 1.79 17.34
CA ASP A 173 51.38 0.58 16.85
C ASP A 173 50.38 0.04 17.88
N ASN A 174 50.71 0.07 19.17
CA ASN A 174 49.82 -0.38 20.24
C ASN A 174 48.61 0.57 20.45
N ALA A 175 48.80 1.88 20.27
CA ALA A 175 47.70 2.85 20.30
C ALA A 175 46.72 2.66 19.12
N ASP A 176 47.24 2.40 17.91
CA ASP A 176 46.43 2.06 16.74
C ASP A 176 45.67 0.73 16.92
N LEU A 177 46.31 -0.29 17.51
CA LEU A 177 45.63 -1.54 17.90
C LEU A 177 44.51 -1.31 18.92
N GLU A 178 44.67 -0.41 19.89
CA GLU A 178 43.63 -0.09 20.87
C GLU A 178 42.45 0.70 20.22
N VAL A 179 42.74 1.60 19.27
CA VAL A 179 41.71 2.24 18.42
C VAL A 179 40.95 1.22 17.57
N LYS A 180 41.66 0.30 16.91
CA LYS A 180 41.06 -0.80 16.13
C LYS A 180 40.19 -1.71 17.00
N ARG A 181 40.64 -2.03 18.22
CA ARG A 181 39.83 -2.78 19.21
C ARG A 181 38.53 -2.03 19.54
N TYR A 182 38.59 -0.71 19.74
CA TYR A 182 37.40 0.10 20.04
C TYR A 182 36.42 0.15 18.85
N ILE A 183 36.92 0.26 17.62
CA ILE A 183 36.09 0.19 16.40
C ILE A 183 35.38 -1.16 16.29
N LEU A 184 36.12 -2.27 16.46
CA LEU A 184 35.56 -3.62 16.42
C LEU A 184 34.50 -3.86 17.51
N TYR A 185 34.71 -3.37 18.73
CA TYR A 185 33.68 -3.41 19.79
C TYR A 185 32.42 -2.63 19.41
N LYS A 186 32.55 -1.44 18.82
CA LYS A 186 31.42 -0.62 18.36
C LYS A 186 30.66 -1.30 17.23
N GLU A 187 31.35 -1.91 16.27
CA GLU A 187 30.73 -2.72 15.22
C GLU A 187 30.00 -3.95 15.76
N LEU A 188 30.60 -4.66 16.71
CA LEU A 188 30.00 -5.86 17.33
C LEU A 188 28.68 -5.51 18.02
N MET A 189 28.69 -4.48 18.89
CA MET A 189 27.47 -3.99 19.56
C MET A 189 26.39 -3.54 18.56
N THR A 190 26.79 -2.93 17.43
CA THR A 190 25.85 -2.56 16.36
C THR A 190 25.27 -3.79 15.66
N LYS A 191 26.08 -4.81 15.40
CA LYS A 191 25.65 -6.09 14.79
C LYS A 191 24.70 -6.85 15.72
N ASP A 192 24.98 -6.91 17.03
CA ASP A 192 24.10 -7.54 18.03
C ASP A 192 22.74 -6.82 18.14
N GLN A 193 22.74 -5.48 18.15
CA GLN A 193 21.50 -4.69 18.18
C GLN A 193 20.64 -4.88 16.91
N ASN A 194 21.28 -5.03 15.75
CA ASN A 194 20.61 -5.41 14.51
C ASN A 194 20.06 -6.84 14.58
N LEU A 195 20.83 -7.79 15.12
CA LEU A 195 20.41 -9.18 15.32
C LEU A 195 19.17 -9.30 16.21
N GLU A 196 19.12 -8.55 17.31
CA GLU A 196 17.97 -8.53 18.21
C GLU A 196 16.74 -7.86 17.56
N THR A 197 16.96 -6.84 16.73
CA THR A 197 15.90 -6.24 15.91
C THR A 197 15.33 -7.25 14.90
N CYS A 198 16.19 -8.03 14.24
CA CYS A 198 15.77 -9.12 13.35
C CYS A 198 15.00 -10.23 14.10
N ARG A 199 15.47 -10.67 15.28
CA ARG A 199 14.76 -11.62 16.15
C ARG A 199 13.37 -11.11 16.52
N ALA A 200 13.25 -9.83 16.88
CA ALA A 200 11.97 -9.20 17.18
C ALA A 200 11.03 -9.15 15.96
N GLN A 201 11.56 -8.95 14.75
CA GLN A 201 10.78 -8.97 13.51
C GLN A 201 10.32 -10.39 13.13
N VAL A 202 11.18 -11.40 13.21
CA VAL A 202 10.81 -12.81 13.03
C VAL A 202 9.70 -13.20 14.01
N LYS A 203 9.80 -12.76 15.27
CA LYS A 203 8.78 -13.01 16.30
C LYS A 203 7.43 -12.32 16.03
N ARG A 204 7.41 -11.17 15.32
CA ARG A 204 6.18 -10.53 14.82
C ARG A 204 5.56 -11.32 13.66
N LEU A 205 6.36 -11.65 12.65
CA LEU A 205 5.92 -12.44 11.49
C LEU A 205 5.38 -13.83 11.89
N GLN A 206 6.01 -14.49 12.87
CA GLN A 206 5.50 -15.73 13.47
C GLN A 206 4.17 -15.56 14.24
N GLY A 207 3.87 -14.35 14.71
CA GLY A 207 2.57 -14.00 15.31
C GLY A 207 1.50 -13.76 14.24
N GLU A 208 1.84 -12.99 13.21
CA GLU A 208 0.99 -12.69 12.06
C GLU A 208 0.60 -13.97 11.30
N LEU A 209 1.56 -14.87 11.03
CA LEU A 209 1.30 -16.19 10.43
C LEU A 209 0.35 -17.04 11.28
N LYS A 210 0.41 -16.94 12.61
CA LYS A 210 -0.52 -17.64 13.53
C LYS A 210 -1.91 -17.01 13.57
N LEU A 211 -2.03 -15.70 13.32
CA LEU A 211 -3.33 -15.05 13.15
C LEU A 211 -3.96 -15.44 11.81
N MET A 212 -3.21 -15.31 10.71
CA MET A 212 -3.63 -15.71 9.37
C MET A 212 -4.03 -17.20 9.31
N SER A 213 -3.28 -18.09 9.96
CA SER A 213 -3.64 -19.51 10.09
C SER A 213 -4.97 -19.73 10.83
N ARG A 214 -5.26 -18.96 11.88
CA ARG A 214 -6.55 -19.00 12.60
C ARG A 214 -7.68 -18.42 11.77
N GLU A 215 -7.44 -17.33 11.04
CA GLU A 215 -8.43 -16.70 10.16
C GLU A 215 -8.78 -17.61 8.98
N ASN A 216 -7.79 -18.23 8.34
CA ASN A 216 -8.00 -19.27 7.32
C ASN A 216 -8.78 -20.46 7.90
N SER A 217 -8.48 -20.90 9.13
CA SER A 217 -9.24 -21.97 9.79
C SER A 217 -10.71 -21.59 10.00
N LEU A 218 -10.98 -20.37 10.47
CA LEU A 218 -12.33 -19.84 10.68
C LEU A 218 -13.09 -19.57 9.36
N LEU A 219 -12.39 -19.19 8.29
CA LEU A 219 -12.95 -19.07 6.94
C LEU A 219 -13.30 -20.44 6.37
N HIS A 220 -12.46 -21.45 6.59
CA HIS A 220 -12.73 -22.82 6.17
C HIS A 220 -13.90 -23.43 6.96
N GLU A 221 -13.98 -23.20 8.26
CA GLU A 221 -15.13 -23.58 9.10
C GLU A 221 -16.43 -22.89 8.66
N LYS A 222 -16.35 -21.62 8.24
CA LYS A 222 -17.50 -20.89 7.65
C LYS A 222 -17.90 -21.43 6.28
N LEU A 223 -16.95 -21.79 5.42
CA LEU A 223 -17.23 -22.42 4.13
C LEU A 223 -17.95 -23.77 4.31
N VAL A 224 -17.49 -24.60 5.25
CA VAL A 224 -18.16 -25.86 5.60
C VAL A 224 -19.57 -25.61 6.16
N LYS A 225 -19.76 -24.61 7.03
CA LYS A 225 -21.07 -24.26 7.60
C LYS A 225 -22.05 -23.62 6.60
N ASN A 226 -21.53 -22.93 5.59
CA ASN A 226 -22.33 -22.31 4.53
C ASN A 226 -22.71 -23.27 3.40
N ASN A 227 -22.23 -24.52 3.44
CA ASN A 227 -22.54 -25.56 2.45
C ASN A 227 -23.12 -26.83 3.10
N PRO A 228 -24.27 -26.73 3.81
CA PRO A 228 -24.98 -27.90 4.32
C PRO A 228 -25.63 -28.69 3.19
N GLU A 229 -25.79 -30.01 3.40
CA GLU A 229 -26.36 -31.00 2.46
C GLU A 229 -25.50 -31.28 1.22
N GLY A 230 -24.75 -32.39 1.31
CA GLY A 230 -23.85 -32.91 0.27
C GLY A 230 -23.19 -34.21 0.74
N ASP A 231 -23.97 -35.08 1.39
CA ASP A 231 -23.47 -36.16 2.24
C ASP A 231 -23.16 -37.44 1.44
N ALA A 232 -21.86 -37.71 1.21
CA ALA A 232 -21.41 -38.93 0.54
C ALA A 232 -20.02 -39.38 1.01
N SER A 233 -20.01 -40.34 1.94
CA SER A 233 -18.93 -41.28 2.24
C SER A 233 -17.55 -40.72 2.66
N THR A 234 -17.35 -40.76 3.97
CA THR A 234 -16.05 -40.84 4.63
C THR A 234 -15.09 -41.87 4.02
N LEU A 235 -13.81 -41.50 3.93
CA LEU A 235 -12.73 -42.45 4.25
C LEU A 235 -11.67 -41.72 5.09
N ASN A 236 -11.29 -42.34 6.21
CA ASN A 236 -10.41 -41.75 7.22
C ASN A 236 -9.18 -42.66 7.40
N GLN A 237 -7.99 -42.16 7.08
CA GLN A 237 -6.73 -42.75 7.52
C GLN A 237 -5.76 -41.66 7.99
N ASN A 238 -5.48 -41.68 9.30
CA ASN A 238 -4.32 -40.98 9.86
C ASN A 238 -3.04 -41.69 9.40
N THR A 239 -2.01 -40.95 9.00
CA THR A 239 -0.64 -41.50 8.91
C THR A 239 0.38 -40.48 9.44
N SER A 240 1.47 -41.00 9.99
CA SER A 240 2.50 -40.23 10.72
C SER A 240 3.56 -39.59 9.81
N CYS A 241 4.45 -38.83 10.44
CA CYS A 241 5.55 -38.04 9.90
C CYS A 241 6.60 -38.79 9.04
N GLN A 242 7.42 -37.97 8.36
CA GLN A 242 8.81 -38.17 7.90
C GLN A 242 9.10 -38.47 6.40
N GLN A 243 9.84 -37.50 5.83
CA GLN A 243 11.02 -37.62 4.97
C GLN A 243 10.95 -38.03 3.48
N ASP A 244 11.48 -37.10 2.68
CA ASP A 244 12.45 -37.24 1.58
C ASP A 244 12.09 -37.84 0.20
N SER A 245 12.40 -37.01 -0.80
CA SER A 245 12.89 -37.32 -2.17
C SER A 245 11.94 -37.63 -3.34
N SER A 246 12.11 -36.81 -4.38
CA SER A 246 12.13 -37.11 -5.83
C SER A 246 10.87 -37.45 -6.65
N GLU A 247 10.65 -36.56 -7.63
CA GLU A 247 10.37 -36.80 -9.06
C GLU A 247 8.96 -37.23 -9.57
N GLU A 248 8.52 -36.43 -10.56
CA GLU A 248 7.61 -36.69 -11.70
C GLU A 248 6.33 -37.54 -11.57
N ASN A 249 5.17 -36.86 -11.73
CA ASN A 249 4.17 -37.30 -12.71
C ASN A 249 3.24 -36.16 -13.18
N GLU A 250 2.93 -36.12 -14.48
CA GLU A 250 1.82 -35.34 -15.03
C GLU A 250 0.54 -36.17 -15.06
N LYS A 251 -0.53 -35.72 -14.38
CA LYS A 251 -1.98 -35.98 -14.59
C LYS A 251 -2.75 -35.47 -13.35
N SER A 252 -3.99 -35.01 -13.44
CA SER A 252 -4.83 -34.63 -14.59
C SER A 252 -5.86 -33.63 -14.08
N VAL A 253 -6.14 -32.55 -14.80
CA VAL A 253 -7.15 -31.56 -14.39
C VAL A 253 -8.54 -32.22 -14.36
N ASP A 254 -9.28 -31.98 -13.29
CA ASP A 254 -10.53 -32.68 -12.98
C ASP A 254 -11.63 -32.35 -14.01
N ALA A 255 -12.00 -33.36 -14.80
CA ALA A 255 -13.02 -33.23 -15.84
C ALA A 255 -14.42 -32.93 -15.25
N THR A 256 -14.69 -33.35 -14.01
CA THR A 256 -16.02 -33.17 -13.39
C THR A 256 -16.37 -31.69 -13.20
N HIS A 257 -15.39 -30.86 -12.81
CA HIS A 257 -15.60 -29.43 -12.62
C HIS A 257 -15.79 -28.68 -13.94
N ALA A 258 -15.16 -29.15 -15.03
CA ALA A 258 -15.39 -28.61 -16.36
C ALA A 258 -16.80 -28.93 -16.88
N GLU A 259 -17.30 -30.15 -16.64
CA GLU A 259 -18.64 -30.56 -17.04
C GLU A 259 -19.73 -29.85 -16.21
N GLU A 260 -19.51 -29.63 -14.92
CA GLU A 260 -20.41 -28.85 -14.07
C GLU A 260 -20.51 -27.37 -14.49
N LEU A 261 -19.40 -26.79 -14.97
CA LEU A 261 -19.37 -25.44 -15.55
C LEU A 261 -20.09 -25.37 -16.92
N LEU A 262 -20.01 -26.43 -17.73
CA LEU A 262 -20.72 -26.51 -19.01
C LEU A 262 -22.24 -26.58 -18.81
N ILE A 263 -22.73 -27.35 -17.82
CA ILE A 263 -24.16 -27.40 -17.46
C ILE A 263 -24.65 -26.01 -17.04
N LYS A 264 -23.94 -25.35 -16.11
CA LYS A 264 -24.29 -24.00 -15.63
C LYS A 264 -24.29 -22.95 -16.75
N LEU A 265 -23.39 -23.06 -17.73
CA LEU A 265 -23.36 -22.18 -18.91
C LEU A 265 -24.55 -22.42 -19.86
N GLU A 266 -25.00 -23.67 -20.01
CA GLU A 266 -26.17 -24.01 -20.82
C GLU A 266 -27.47 -23.51 -20.18
N ASP A 267 -27.60 -23.59 -18.85
CA ASP A 267 -28.73 -23.02 -18.10
C ASP A 267 -28.84 -21.49 -18.26
N TYR A 268 -27.71 -20.76 -18.14
CA TYR A 268 -27.69 -19.31 -18.40
C TYR A 268 -28.07 -18.98 -19.85
N LYS A 269 -27.62 -19.79 -20.82
CA LYS A 269 -28.00 -19.66 -22.25
C LYS A 269 -29.49 -19.88 -22.47
N ASN A 270 -30.08 -20.90 -21.85
CA ASN A 270 -31.52 -21.18 -21.92
C ASN A 270 -32.36 -20.07 -21.27
N SER A 271 -31.91 -19.53 -20.14
CA SER A 271 -32.53 -18.37 -19.48
C SER A 271 -32.48 -17.12 -20.38
N SER A 272 -31.33 -16.85 -21.00
CA SER A 272 -31.14 -15.75 -21.94
C SER A 272 -32.04 -15.87 -23.18
N GLU A 273 -32.24 -17.07 -23.74
CA GLU A 273 -33.17 -17.27 -24.87
C GLU A 273 -34.65 -17.18 -24.46
N GLY A 274 -34.98 -17.41 -23.18
CA GLY A 274 -36.29 -17.09 -22.61
C GLY A 274 -36.54 -15.58 -22.57
N LEU A 275 -35.55 -14.80 -22.11
CA LEU A 275 -35.63 -13.34 -22.05
C LEU A 275 -35.65 -12.70 -23.45
N GLU A 276 -34.87 -13.20 -24.42
CA GLU A 276 -34.96 -12.80 -25.84
C GLU A 276 -36.40 -12.96 -26.38
N LYS A 277 -37.07 -14.07 -26.07
CA LYS A 277 -38.46 -14.32 -26.51
C LYS A 277 -39.47 -13.39 -25.85
N GLN A 278 -39.31 -13.10 -24.56
CA GLN A 278 -40.20 -12.16 -23.84
C GLN A 278 -40.05 -10.73 -24.38
N LEU A 279 -38.82 -10.27 -24.62
CA LEU A 279 -38.55 -8.98 -25.26
C LEU A 279 -39.16 -8.92 -26.68
N GLY A 280 -38.94 -9.94 -27.50
CA GLY A 280 -39.52 -10.01 -28.85
C GLY A 280 -41.05 -10.04 -28.87
N GLY A 281 -41.70 -10.53 -27.82
CA GLY A 281 -43.15 -10.42 -27.63
C GLY A 281 -43.60 -8.99 -27.31
N LEU A 282 -42.96 -8.36 -26.32
CA LEU A 282 -43.25 -6.97 -25.94
C LEU A 282 -42.98 -5.97 -27.08
N GLU A 283 -41.96 -6.21 -27.92
CA GLU A 283 -41.71 -5.40 -29.12
C GLU A 283 -42.85 -5.52 -30.15
N GLN A 284 -43.45 -6.71 -30.31
CA GLN A 284 -44.60 -6.92 -31.18
C GLN A 284 -45.88 -6.27 -30.63
N GLU A 285 -46.13 -6.36 -29.32
CA GLU A 285 -47.25 -5.66 -28.67
C GLU A 285 -47.11 -4.13 -28.80
N VAL A 286 -45.92 -3.58 -28.54
CA VAL A 286 -45.62 -2.15 -28.73
C VAL A 286 -45.75 -1.74 -30.20
N HIS A 287 -45.43 -2.61 -31.16
CA HIS A 287 -45.68 -2.35 -32.57
C HIS A 287 -47.19 -2.37 -32.90
N HIS A 288 -47.95 -3.31 -32.35
CA HIS A 288 -49.40 -3.41 -32.52
C HIS A 288 -50.12 -2.15 -32.01
N ILE A 289 -49.83 -1.75 -30.76
CA ILE A 289 -50.38 -0.54 -30.14
C ILE A 289 -50.03 0.73 -30.94
N LYS A 290 -48.82 0.80 -31.53
CA LYS A 290 -48.44 1.91 -32.43
C LYS A 290 -49.26 1.92 -33.72
N MET A 291 -49.57 0.76 -34.31
CA MET A 291 -50.43 0.63 -35.49
C MET A 291 -51.88 1.02 -35.18
N GLU A 292 -52.43 0.59 -34.04
CA GLU A 292 -53.77 1.01 -33.58
C GLU A 292 -53.83 2.53 -33.36
N MET A 293 -52.83 3.12 -32.69
CA MET A 293 -52.73 4.58 -32.52
C MET A 293 -52.63 5.33 -33.86
N GLN A 294 -52.09 4.73 -34.92
CA GLN A 294 -52.09 5.31 -36.26
C GLN A 294 -53.45 5.17 -36.96
N GLN A 295 -54.14 4.03 -36.85
CA GLN A 295 -55.52 3.88 -37.35
C GLN A 295 -56.50 4.85 -36.67
N VAL A 296 -56.43 4.99 -35.35
CA VAL A 296 -57.27 5.93 -34.59
C VAL A 296 -57.01 7.39 -34.99
N LYS A 297 -55.79 7.73 -35.44
CA LYS A 297 -55.48 9.04 -36.03
C LYS A 297 -55.99 9.19 -37.47
N ALA A 298 -55.96 8.14 -38.28
CA ALA A 298 -56.46 8.18 -39.66
C ALA A 298 -57.99 8.45 -39.71
N CYS A 299 -58.76 7.94 -38.73
CA CYS A 299 -60.21 8.12 -38.67
C CYS A 299 -60.68 9.50 -38.14
N ARG A 300 -59.79 10.49 -37.95
CA ARG A 300 -60.14 11.87 -37.57
C ARG A 300 -59.45 12.91 -38.46
N GLY A 301 -59.83 12.93 -39.74
CA GLY A 301 -59.34 13.93 -40.71
C GLY A 301 -60.36 14.31 -41.78
N GLY A 302 -61.23 15.29 -41.49
CA GLY A 302 -62.14 15.86 -42.49
C GLY A 302 -63.05 16.97 -41.96
N GLY A 303 -63.01 18.14 -42.59
CA GLY A 303 -64.00 19.22 -42.41
C GLY A 303 -63.59 20.43 -41.58
N GLY A 304 -63.23 21.53 -42.26
CA GLY A 304 -63.57 22.90 -41.84
C GLY A 304 -64.75 23.42 -42.70
N ALA A 305 -65.27 24.65 -42.54
CA ALA A 305 -64.86 25.72 -41.63
C ALA A 305 -66.07 26.51 -41.00
N PRO A 306 -66.35 27.82 -41.24
CA PRO A 306 -66.39 28.78 -40.11
C PRO A 306 -67.67 29.63 -39.89
N ASN A 307 -67.76 30.22 -38.68
CA ASN A 307 -68.44 31.45 -38.21
C ASN A 307 -69.63 32.09 -38.99
N SER A 308 -70.77 32.38 -38.31
CA SER A 308 -71.15 33.75 -37.82
C SER A 308 -72.60 33.96 -37.30
N CYS A 309 -72.73 34.63 -36.15
CA CYS A 309 -73.73 35.64 -35.66
C CYS A 309 -75.29 35.59 -35.85
N PHE A 310 -75.98 36.09 -34.80
CA PHE A 310 -77.14 37.05 -34.71
C PHE A 310 -78.56 36.68 -34.14
N ASP A 311 -78.96 37.45 -33.09
CA ASP A 311 -80.26 38.04 -32.64
C ASP A 311 -81.46 37.32 -31.92
N GLN A 312 -82.29 38.17 -31.24
CA GLN A 312 -83.43 37.96 -30.30
C GLN A 312 -84.74 38.67 -30.81
N PRO A 313 -85.89 38.91 -30.07
CA PRO A 313 -86.51 38.44 -28.79
C PRO A 313 -87.96 37.85 -29.06
N PRO A 314 -89.16 38.11 -28.40
CA PRO A 314 -89.62 38.65 -27.09
C PRO A 314 -90.80 37.83 -26.39
N GLY A 315 -91.69 38.49 -25.60
CA GLY A 315 -93.02 38.04 -25.05
C GLY A 315 -94.07 39.19 -25.08
N PRO A 316 -95.17 39.32 -24.26
CA PRO A 316 -95.89 38.51 -23.22
C PRO A 316 -97.38 38.22 -23.66
N PRO A 317 -98.58 38.43 -22.99
CA PRO A 317 -99.07 38.66 -21.59
C PRO A 317 -100.35 37.84 -21.13
N VAL A 318 -101.08 38.28 -20.07
CA VAL A 318 -102.37 37.77 -19.46
C VAL A 318 -103.16 38.93 -18.76
N PRO A 319 -104.33 38.83 -18.04
CA PRO A 319 -105.36 37.79 -17.73
C PRO A 319 -106.82 38.26 -18.17
N PRO A 320 -107.94 38.47 -17.39
CA PRO A 320 -108.59 37.82 -16.20
C PRO A 320 -110.17 37.63 -16.18
N MET A 321 -110.69 36.64 -15.40
CA MET A 321 -112.03 36.59 -14.71
C MET A 321 -113.35 36.45 -15.57
N ALA A 322 -114.63 36.34 -15.09
CA ALA A 322 -115.31 36.66 -13.79
C ALA A 322 -116.47 35.71 -13.28
N ARG A 323 -117.65 36.22 -12.84
CA ARG A 323 -118.59 35.62 -11.83
C ARG A 323 -120.14 35.76 -12.07
N ALA A 324 -120.90 34.69 -11.74
CA ALA A 324 -122.12 34.58 -10.86
C ALA A 324 -123.61 34.94 -11.24
N CYS A 325 -124.55 34.15 -10.65
CA CYS A 325 -126.01 34.35 -10.33
C CYS A 325 -127.07 34.49 -11.46
N GLY A 326 -128.38 34.12 -11.30
CA GLY A 326 -129.08 33.34 -10.25
C GLY A 326 -130.64 33.45 -10.25
N VAL A 327 -131.34 32.42 -9.72
CA VAL A 327 -132.77 32.38 -9.24
C VAL A 327 -133.96 32.29 -10.27
N CYS A 328 -135.03 31.59 -9.88
CA CYS A 328 -136.29 31.22 -10.58
C CYS A 328 -137.44 32.26 -10.39
N PRO A 329 -138.76 32.01 -10.70
CA PRO A 329 -139.45 30.98 -11.51
C PRO A 329 -140.47 31.57 -12.54
N PRO A 330 -141.24 30.75 -13.31
CA PRO A 330 -142.71 31.00 -13.41
C PRO A 330 -143.61 29.76 -13.70
N CYS A 331 -144.93 29.90 -13.52
CA CYS A 331 -145.99 28.97 -13.99
C CYS A 331 -147.40 29.62 -13.80
N PRO A 332 -148.49 29.28 -14.54
CA PRO A 332 -148.64 28.59 -15.84
C PRO A 332 -149.48 29.37 -16.91
N ALA A 333 -149.40 28.91 -18.19
CA ALA A 333 -150.47 28.92 -19.23
C ALA A 333 -150.99 30.26 -19.84
N PRO A 334 -151.62 30.26 -21.03
CA PRO A 334 -151.39 29.42 -22.23
C PRO A 334 -151.38 30.20 -23.58
N CYS A 335 -151.35 29.46 -24.71
CA CYS A 335 -151.76 29.85 -26.08
C CYS A 335 -150.82 30.70 -26.99
N ASN A 336 -150.29 30.07 -28.06
CA ASN A 336 -150.34 30.48 -29.50
C ASN A 336 -149.21 29.79 -30.31
N PRO A 337 -149.48 29.06 -31.41
CA PRO A 337 -148.42 28.43 -32.22
C PRO A 337 -147.41 29.36 -32.92
N ASN A 338 -147.71 30.67 -33.00
CA ASN A 338 -146.76 31.71 -33.44
C ASN A 338 -146.21 32.56 -32.27
N ALA A 339 -146.30 32.06 -31.03
CA ALA A 339 -145.66 32.71 -29.88
C ALA A 339 -144.12 32.59 -29.96
N PRO A 340 -143.36 33.58 -29.43
CA PRO A 340 -141.95 33.37 -29.13
C PRO A 340 -141.82 32.21 -28.13
N PRO A 341 -140.83 31.31 -28.26
CA PRO A 341 -140.84 29.98 -27.64
C PRO A 341 -141.13 30.02 -26.14
N THR A 342 -141.89 29.06 -25.64
CA THR A 342 -142.32 29.02 -24.23
C THR A 342 -141.12 28.87 -23.29
N PRO A 343 -141.24 29.23 -22.00
CA PRO A 343 -140.16 29.07 -21.03
C PRO A 343 -139.61 27.63 -20.99
N ALA A 344 -140.49 26.63 -21.08
CA ALA A 344 -140.11 25.21 -21.11
C ALA A 344 -139.34 24.83 -22.38
N GLU A 345 -139.72 25.33 -23.57
CA GLU A 345 -138.98 25.09 -24.81
C GLU A 345 -137.61 25.78 -24.80
N ARG A 346 -137.52 27.00 -24.26
CA ARG A 346 -136.23 27.68 -24.04
C ARG A 346 -135.35 26.94 -23.04
N GLU A 347 -135.94 26.39 -21.98
CA GLU A 347 -135.22 25.58 -20.99
C GLU A 347 -134.73 24.26 -21.61
N VAL A 348 -135.56 23.58 -22.42
CA VAL A 348 -135.16 22.38 -23.17
C VAL A 348 -134.04 22.68 -24.17
N GLU A 349 -134.12 23.78 -24.93
CA GLU A 349 -133.06 24.13 -25.89
C GLU A 349 -131.77 24.58 -25.18
N LYS A 350 -131.89 25.30 -24.07
CA LYS A 350 -130.78 25.61 -23.15
C LYS A 350 -130.14 24.34 -22.58
N LEU A 351 -130.94 23.33 -22.20
CA LEU A 351 -130.44 22.04 -21.72
C LEU A 351 -129.79 21.21 -22.83
N LYS A 352 -130.29 21.25 -24.08
CA LYS A 352 -129.60 20.65 -25.24
C LYS A 352 -128.27 21.34 -25.53
N ILE A 353 -128.22 22.67 -25.43
CA ILE A 353 -126.99 23.45 -25.61
C ILE A 353 -126.00 23.12 -24.49
N GLN A 354 -126.45 23.05 -23.23
CA GLN A 354 -125.62 22.64 -22.10
C GLN A 354 -125.12 21.18 -22.22
N LEU A 355 -125.96 20.24 -22.68
CA LEU A 355 -125.55 18.86 -22.94
C LEU A 355 -124.52 18.79 -24.07
N ARG A 356 -124.71 19.53 -25.16
CA ARG A 356 -123.73 19.62 -26.25
C ARG A 356 -122.40 20.21 -25.75
N GLN A 357 -122.45 21.26 -24.93
CA GLN A 357 -121.27 21.87 -24.32
C GLN A 357 -120.56 20.95 -23.32
N THR A 358 -121.27 20.13 -22.54
CA THR A 358 -120.64 19.14 -21.65
C THR A 358 -120.10 17.94 -22.41
N GLU A 359 -120.74 17.51 -23.50
CA GLU A 359 -120.19 16.51 -24.43
C GLU A 359 -118.93 17.00 -25.14
N GLU A 360 -118.93 18.23 -25.66
CA GLU A 360 -117.77 18.86 -26.31
C GLU A 360 -116.62 19.04 -25.31
N SER A 361 -116.93 19.50 -24.08
CA SER A 361 -115.98 19.58 -22.98
C SER A 361 -115.42 18.21 -22.59
N PHE A 362 -116.26 17.17 -22.49
CA PHE A 362 -115.83 15.80 -22.21
C PHE A 362 -114.94 15.24 -23.33
N LYS A 363 -115.32 15.41 -24.60
CA LYS A 363 -114.49 15.02 -25.77
C LYS A 363 -113.13 15.73 -25.74
N THR A 364 -113.11 17.02 -25.40
CA THR A 364 -111.88 17.81 -25.20
C THR A 364 -111.04 17.25 -24.05
N LYS A 365 -111.63 16.94 -22.90
CA LYS A 365 -110.89 16.36 -21.76
C LYS A 365 -110.40 14.94 -22.02
N VAL A 366 -111.11 14.14 -22.82
CA VAL A 366 -110.63 12.81 -23.26
C VAL A 366 -109.45 12.94 -24.22
N THR A 367 -109.47 13.89 -25.15
CA THR A 367 -108.33 14.15 -26.05
C THR A 367 -107.12 14.74 -25.33
N GLU A 368 -107.30 15.68 -24.39
CA GLU A 368 -106.24 16.13 -23.47
C GLU A 368 -105.65 14.95 -22.68
N CYS A 369 -106.48 14.08 -22.08
CA CYS A 369 -106.00 12.89 -21.37
C CYS A 369 -105.25 11.89 -22.28
N ALA A 370 -105.62 11.79 -23.55
CA ALA A 370 -104.91 10.95 -24.51
C ALA A 370 -103.54 11.53 -24.87
N LEU A 371 -103.46 12.84 -25.13
CA LEU A 371 -102.22 13.56 -25.39
C LEU A 371 -101.26 13.49 -24.19
N LEU A 372 -101.74 13.80 -22.98
CA LEU A 372 -100.94 13.71 -21.75
C LEU A 372 -100.42 12.29 -21.47
N ARG A 373 -101.16 11.24 -21.86
CA ARG A 373 -100.68 9.84 -21.79
C ARG A 373 -99.57 9.57 -22.81
N ALA A 374 -99.70 10.06 -24.03
CA ALA A 374 -98.66 9.94 -25.06
C ALA A 374 -97.39 10.71 -24.70
N GLU A 375 -97.53 11.93 -24.17
CA GLU A 375 -96.42 12.74 -23.65
C GLU A 375 -95.73 12.05 -22.46
N LEU A 376 -96.49 11.47 -21.52
CA LEU A 376 -95.93 10.73 -20.38
C LEU A 376 -95.18 9.46 -20.82
N LEU A 377 -95.65 8.77 -21.86
CA LEU A 377 -94.91 7.64 -22.46
C LEU A 377 -93.62 8.12 -23.13
N LYS A 378 -93.69 9.17 -23.97
CA LYS A 378 -92.51 9.77 -24.60
C LYS A 378 -91.47 10.23 -23.57
N LYS A 379 -91.91 10.86 -22.46
CA LYS A 379 -91.03 11.28 -21.37
C LYS A 379 -90.41 10.11 -20.60
N LYS A 380 -91.07 8.96 -20.51
CA LYS A 380 -90.47 7.72 -19.98
C LYS A 380 -89.40 7.14 -20.91
N GLU A 381 -89.63 7.16 -22.22
CA GLU A 381 -88.62 6.74 -23.20
C GLU A 381 -87.39 7.67 -23.21
N GLU A 382 -87.60 8.98 -23.17
CA GLU A 382 -86.53 9.96 -23.02
C GLU A 382 -85.74 9.70 -21.72
N LEU A 383 -86.43 9.50 -20.59
CA LEU A 383 -85.76 9.20 -19.32
C LEU A 383 -84.95 7.89 -19.36
N GLU A 384 -85.44 6.81 -19.98
CA GLU A 384 -84.68 5.57 -20.05
C GLU A 384 -83.48 5.67 -21.02
N LYS A 385 -83.58 6.47 -22.08
CA LYS A 385 -82.45 6.82 -22.95
C LYS A 385 -81.37 7.59 -22.19
N GLU A 386 -81.75 8.57 -21.35
CA GLU A 386 -80.80 9.27 -20.46
C GLU A 386 -80.20 8.32 -19.41
N ARG A 387 -80.98 7.41 -18.82
CA ARG A 387 -80.46 6.37 -17.91
C ARG A 387 -79.53 5.38 -18.61
N CYS A 388 -79.71 5.13 -19.91
CA CYS A 388 -78.79 4.32 -20.71
C CYS A 388 -77.46 5.05 -20.93
N GLN A 389 -77.51 6.28 -21.45
CA GLN A 389 -76.34 7.15 -21.64
C GLN A 389 -75.56 7.36 -20.33
N HIS A 390 -76.24 7.59 -19.21
CA HIS A 390 -75.58 7.74 -17.90
C HIS A 390 -74.80 6.48 -17.50
N ARG A 391 -75.36 5.27 -17.70
CA ARG A 391 -74.65 4.01 -17.46
C ARG A 391 -73.44 3.84 -18.37
N GLU A 392 -73.54 4.20 -19.65
CA GLU A 392 -72.40 4.20 -20.56
C GLU A 392 -71.29 5.16 -20.11
N VAL A 393 -71.62 6.40 -19.78
CA VAL A 393 -70.65 7.40 -19.31
C VAL A 393 -69.99 6.96 -18.01
N GLN A 394 -70.76 6.40 -17.06
CA GLN A 394 -70.25 5.88 -15.79
C GLN A 394 -69.37 4.62 -15.97
N ASN A 395 -69.59 3.82 -17.01
CA ASN A 395 -68.68 2.71 -17.37
C ASN A 395 -67.39 3.25 -18.00
N LYS A 396 -67.49 4.16 -18.99
CA LYS A 396 -66.36 4.81 -19.67
C LYS A 396 -65.47 5.58 -18.68
N MET A 397 -66.06 6.18 -17.63
CA MET A 397 -65.33 6.82 -16.53
C MET A 397 -64.50 5.80 -15.74
N ARG A 398 -65.09 4.69 -15.28
CA ARG A 398 -64.37 3.62 -14.57
C ARG A 398 -63.27 2.96 -15.40
N GLU A 399 -63.50 2.78 -16.70
CA GLU A 399 -62.45 2.33 -17.60
C GLU A 399 -61.25 3.29 -17.65
N LEU A 400 -61.49 4.60 -17.66
CA LEU A 400 -60.42 5.61 -17.67
C LEU A 400 -59.71 5.71 -16.31
N GLU A 401 -60.44 5.56 -15.21
CA GLU A 401 -59.88 5.48 -13.85
C GLU A 401 -58.92 4.27 -13.73
N MET A 402 -59.36 3.07 -14.13
CA MET A 402 -58.52 1.87 -14.14
C MET A 402 -57.31 1.99 -15.09
N LYS A 403 -57.48 2.61 -16.26
CA LYS A 403 -56.37 2.88 -17.20
C LYS A 403 -55.35 3.86 -16.61
N PHE A 404 -55.80 4.86 -15.85
CA PHE A 404 -54.91 5.81 -15.15
C PHE A 404 -54.15 5.15 -14.00
N GLU A 405 -54.80 4.31 -13.19
CA GLU A 405 -54.17 3.55 -12.10
C GLU A 405 -53.12 2.54 -12.63
N GLY A 406 -53.41 1.87 -13.75
CA GLY A 406 -52.45 1.04 -14.48
C GLY A 406 -51.23 1.81 -14.99
N LEU A 407 -51.42 3.03 -15.50
CA LEU A 407 -50.31 3.90 -15.93
C LEU A 407 -49.48 4.42 -14.74
N ALA A 408 -50.12 4.75 -13.62
CA ALA A 408 -49.44 5.21 -12.40
C ALA A 408 -48.58 4.09 -11.78
N THR A 409 -49.13 2.89 -11.65
CA THR A 409 -48.41 1.71 -11.12
C THR A 409 -47.24 1.31 -12.04
N HIS A 410 -47.44 1.27 -13.36
CA HIS A 410 -46.36 1.05 -14.32
C HIS A 410 -45.26 2.12 -14.21
N THR A 411 -45.62 3.39 -14.07
CA THR A 411 -44.66 4.50 -13.92
C THR A 411 -43.81 4.36 -12.65
N ASN A 412 -44.42 3.95 -11.54
CA ASN A 412 -43.71 3.71 -10.28
C ASN A 412 -42.73 2.52 -10.38
N MET A 413 -43.11 1.42 -11.04
CA MET A 413 -42.16 0.31 -11.31
C MET A 413 -41.00 0.76 -12.20
N LEU A 414 -41.26 1.60 -13.20
CA LEU A 414 -40.24 2.14 -14.11
C LEU A 414 -39.32 3.19 -13.45
N LEU A 415 -39.70 3.71 -12.27
CA LEU A 415 -38.85 4.55 -11.42
C LEU A 415 -37.97 3.67 -10.53
N GLY A 416 -38.54 2.72 -9.79
CA GLY A 416 -37.77 1.82 -8.91
C GLY A 416 -36.70 1.00 -9.65
N THR A 417 -36.99 0.55 -10.88
CA THR A 417 -35.99 -0.14 -11.73
C THR A 417 -34.84 0.79 -12.19
N LYS A 418 -35.07 2.11 -12.31
CA LYS A 418 -33.99 3.07 -12.60
C LYS A 418 -33.15 3.38 -11.37
N GLU A 419 -33.76 3.43 -10.19
CA GLU A 419 -33.03 3.59 -8.92
C GLU A 419 -32.12 2.38 -8.67
N GLN A 420 -32.63 1.16 -8.87
CA GLN A 420 -31.83 -0.07 -8.83
C GLN A 420 -30.70 -0.08 -9.88
N ALA A 421 -30.95 0.38 -11.11
CA ALA A 421 -29.91 0.47 -12.13
C ALA A 421 -28.81 1.49 -11.76
N PHE A 422 -29.17 2.62 -11.14
CA PHE A 422 -28.21 3.61 -10.64
C PHE A 422 -27.40 3.08 -9.45
N GLU A 423 -28.03 2.38 -8.51
CA GLU A 423 -27.36 1.72 -7.38
C GLU A 423 -26.37 0.65 -7.87
N GLN A 424 -26.77 -0.17 -8.86
CA GLN A 424 -25.87 -1.11 -9.53
C GLN A 424 -24.69 -0.39 -10.22
N GLU A 425 -24.92 0.76 -10.88
CA GLU A 425 -23.84 1.52 -11.50
C GLU A 425 -22.86 2.08 -10.46
N VAL A 426 -23.35 2.59 -9.32
CA VAL A 426 -22.54 3.06 -8.20
C VAL A 426 -21.71 1.91 -7.60
N ASN A 427 -22.31 0.74 -7.39
CA ASN A 427 -21.61 -0.44 -6.90
C ASN A 427 -20.54 -0.94 -7.88
N VAL A 428 -20.81 -0.93 -9.19
CA VAL A 428 -19.82 -1.26 -10.23
C VAL A 428 -18.69 -0.22 -10.28
N ARG A 429 -18.97 1.08 -10.05
CA ARG A 429 -17.94 2.12 -9.95
C ARG A 429 -17.05 1.93 -8.71
N ALA A 430 -17.64 1.55 -7.57
CA ALA A 430 -16.91 1.24 -6.33
C ALA A 430 -16.01 0.00 -6.49
N LEU A 431 -16.54 -1.10 -7.01
CA LEU A 431 -15.76 -2.31 -7.31
C LEU A 431 -14.60 -2.05 -8.28
N LYS A 432 -14.82 -1.20 -9.30
CA LYS A 432 -13.76 -0.75 -10.22
C LYS A 432 -12.71 0.15 -9.57
N GLN A 433 -13.01 0.80 -8.45
CA GLN A 433 -12.03 1.57 -7.66
C GLN A 433 -11.21 0.62 -6.78
N CYS A 434 -11.85 -0.25 -6.01
CA CYS A 434 -11.14 -1.22 -5.16
C CYS A 434 -10.26 -2.19 -5.98
N TYR A 435 -10.66 -2.53 -7.21
CA TYR A 435 -9.80 -3.29 -8.13
C TYR A 435 -8.57 -2.51 -8.63
N ARG A 436 -8.64 -1.17 -8.75
CA ARG A 436 -7.45 -0.35 -9.03
C ARG A 436 -6.53 -0.31 -7.82
N GLU A 437 -7.07 -0.02 -6.65
CA GLU A 437 -6.34 0.06 -5.38
C GLU A 437 -5.59 -1.25 -5.10
N ALA A 438 -6.28 -2.40 -5.14
CA ALA A 438 -5.64 -3.71 -4.96
C ALA A 438 -4.60 -4.06 -6.05
N ARG A 439 -4.71 -3.50 -7.26
CA ARG A 439 -3.71 -3.68 -8.32
C ARG A 439 -2.49 -2.79 -8.09
N GLU A 440 -2.69 -1.56 -7.63
CA GLU A 440 -1.64 -0.63 -7.26
C GLU A 440 -0.82 -1.20 -6.08
N GLU A 441 -1.49 -1.74 -5.05
CA GLU A 441 -0.84 -2.50 -3.96
C GLU A 441 -0.01 -3.69 -4.46
N ILE A 442 -0.51 -4.48 -5.42
CA ILE A 442 0.22 -5.61 -6.01
C ILE A 442 1.48 -5.14 -6.77
N ASP A 443 1.40 -4.02 -7.51
CA ASP A 443 2.55 -3.49 -8.26
C ASP A 443 3.56 -2.76 -7.35
N GLU A 444 3.13 -2.20 -6.21
CA GLU A 444 4.01 -1.76 -5.12
C GLU A 444 4.74 -2.95 -4.46
N LEU A 445 4.02 -4.02 -4.07
CA LEU A 445 4.61 -5.23 -3.48
C LEU A 445 5.62 -5.91 -4.43
N ARG A 446 5.33 -5.94 -5.73
CA ARG A 446 6.29 -6.40 -6.77
C ARG A 446 7.55 -5.55 -6.82
N THR A 447 7.42 -4.24 -6.66
CA THR A 447 8.55 -3.31 -6.62
C THR A 447 9.41 -3.55 -5.37
N LEU A 448 8.77 -3.67 -4.20
CA LEU A 448 9.44 -3.98 -2.93
C LEU A 448 10.17 -5.33 -2.94
N MET A 449 9.55 -6.39 -3.50
CA MET A 449 10.22 -7.69 -3.67
C MET A 449 11.47 -7.59 -4.55
N LYS A 450 11.41 -6.79 -5.63
CA LYS A 450 12.58 -6.55 -6.48
C LYS A 450 13.68 -5.80 -5.72
N GLU A 451 13.34 -4.75 -4.99
CA GLU A 451 14.32 -3.98 -4.21
C GLU A 451 15.00 -4.84 -3.13
N GLN A 452 14.26 -5.75 -2.47
CA GLN A 452 14.84 -6.72 -1.54
C GLN A 452 15.76 -7.74 -2.23
N ASN A 453 15.39 -8.22 -3.42
CA ASN A 453 16.23 -9.11 -4.23
C ASN A 453 17.53 -8.42 -4.68
N ASP A 454 17.44 -7.18 -5.15
CA ASP A 454 18.59 -6.39 -5.59
C ASP A 454 19.52 -6.10 -4.40
N GLN A 455 18.97 -5.79 -3.20
CA GLN A 455 19.74 -5.68 -1.96
C GLN A 455 20.44 -6.99 -1.56
N LEU A 456 19.78 -8.15 -1.67
CA LEU A 456 20.37 -9.46 -1.38
C LEU A 456 21.54 -9.78 -2.32
N GLN A 457 21.43 -9.42 -3.59
CA GLN A 457 22.51 -9.57 -4.57
C GLN A 457 23.68 -8.63 -4.24
N ASP A 458 23.40 -7.40 -3.79
CA ASP A 458 24.40 -6.45 -3.30
C ASP A 458 25.17 -6.98 -2.08
N TYR A 459 24.48 -7.59 -1.11
CA TYR A 459 25.11 -8.27 0.02
C TYR A 459 25.95 -9.47 -0.41
N ARG A 460 25.49 -10.24 -1.41
CA ARG A 460 26.25 -11.36 -1.99
C ARG A 460 27.55 -10.90 -2.65
N VAL A 461 27.54 -9.78 -3.39
CA VAL A 461 28.74 -9.18 -3.98
C VAL A 461 29.71 -8.70 -2.89
N LYS A 462 29.21 -7.99 -1.86
CA LYS A 462 30.02 -7.52 -0.72
C LYS A 462 30.64 -8.67 0.06
N TYR A 463 29.91 -9.79 0.23
CA TYR A 463 30.44 -11.01 0.85
C TYR A 463 31.59 -11.62 0.03
N MET A 464 31.41 -11.78 -1.29
CA MET A 464 32.47 -12.30 -2.18
C MET A 464 33.73 -11.43 -2.15
N GLN A 465 33.58 -10.10 -2.14
CA GLN A 465 34.71 -9.16 -2.03
C GLN A 465 35.42 -9.27 -0.67
N ALA A 466 34.67 -9.38 0.43
CA ALA A 466 35.26 -9.57 1.76
C ALA A 466 35.99 -10.92 1.86
N GLN A 467 35.45 -12.00 1.28
CA GLN A 467 36.12 -13.30 1.23
C GLN A 467 37.43 -13.22 0.43
N GLN A 468 37.43 -12.57 -0.74
CA GLN A 468 38.64 -12.36 -1.55
C GLN A 468 39.72 -11.59 -0.78
N LEU A 469 39.34 -10.56 -0.01
CA LEU A 469 40.28 -9.80 0.82
C LEU A 469 40.87 -10.67 1.94
N VAL A 470 40.08 -11.54 2.57
CA VAL A 470 40.57 -12.48 3.60
C VAL A 470 41.50 -13.53 3.00
N GLU A 471 41.21 -14.06 1.82
CA GLU A 471 42.09 -15.01 1.13
C GLU A 471 43.43 -14.37 0.72
N GLU A 472 43.42 -13.11 0.31
CA GLU A 472 44.63 -12.35 -0.04
C GLU A 472 45.44 -11.95 1.22
N GLN A 473 44.79 -11.51 2.30
CA GLN A 473 45.45 -11.31 3.60
C GLN A 473 46.07 -12.59 4.14
N ARG A 474 45.44 -13.75 3.92
CA ARG A 474 46.04 -15.05 4.31
C ARG A 474 47.34 -15.32 3.56
N ARG A 475 47.39 -15.11 2.25
CA ARG A 475 48.63 -15.25 1.46
C ARG A 475 49.74 -14.30 1.93
N GLN A 476 49.38 -13.11 2.39
CA GLN A 476 50.35 -12.14 2.91
C GLN A 476 50.90 -12.60 4.27
N MET A 477 50.08 -13.20 5.14
CA MET A 477 50.55 -13.88 6.35
C MET A 477 51.43 -15.10 6.02
N ASP A 478 50.98 -15.97 5.11
CA ASP A 478 51.74 -17.15 4.65
C ASP A 478 53.16 -16.74 4.16
N MET A 479 53.28 -15.62 3.43
CA MET A 479 54.55 -15.04 2.97
C MET A 479 55.39 -14.45 4.13
N MET A 480 54.75 -13.74 5.07
CA MET A 480 55.44 -13.18 6.24
C MET A 480 56.00 -14.27 7.16
N ASP A 481 55.31 -15.39 7.33
CA ASP A 481 55.81 -16.52 8.11
C ASP A 481 56.97 -17.25 7.41
N MET A 482 56.96 -17.33 6.08
CA MET A 482 58.13 -17.78 5.30
C MET A 482 59.35 -16.87 5.49
N ASP A 483 59.16 -15.55 5.54
CA ASP A 483 60.26 -14.62 5.80
C ASP A 483 60.71 -14.61 7.27
N ASN A 484 59.79 -14.75 8.22
CA ASN A 484 60.08 -14.84 9.65
C ASN A 484 60.87 -16.11 10.00
N THR A 485 60.51 -17.26 9.40
CA THR A 485 61.28 -18.51 9.53
C THR A 485 62.65 -18.38 8.89
N ARG A 486 62.75 -17.83 7.66
CA ARG A 486 64.04 -17.55 6.98
C ARG A 486 64.97 -16.64 7.80
N ILE A 487 64.43 -15.58 8.39
CA ILE A 487 65.19 -14.66 9.26
C ILE A 487 65.61 -15.36 10.56
N SER A 488 64.73 -16.17 11.16
CA SER A 488 65.03 -16.96 12.37
C SER A 488 66.14 -17.97 12.13
N GLU A 489 66.14 -18.67 10.99
CA GLU A 489 67.24 -19.56 10.57
C GLU A 489 68.55 -18.79 10.39
N GLN A 490 68.53 -17.64 9.72
CA GLN A 490 69.71 -16.78 9.53
C GLN A 490 70.29 -16.29 10.86
N ILE A 491 69.44 -15.87 11.81
CA ILE A 491 69.87 -15.46 13.16
C ILE A 491 70.50 -16.64 13.91
N ASN A 492 69.88 -17.82 13.86
CA ASN A 492 70.43 -19.03 14.48
C ASN A 492 71.79 -19.43 13.89
N LEU A 493 71.98 -19.29 12.57
CA LEU A 493 73.27 -19.55 11.91
C LEU A 493 74.36 -18.55 12.34
N GLU A 494 74.04 -17.26 12.49
CA GLU A 494 75.01 -16.28 13.03
C GLU A 494 75.31 -16.51 14.51
N ILE A 495 74.32 -16.89 15.33
CA ILE A 495 74.55 -17.29 16.73
C ILE A 495 75.52 -18.50 16.79
N GLN A 496 75.37 -19.49 15.90
CA GLN A 496 76.31 -20.62 15.82
C GLN A 496 77.71 -20.17 15.38
N LYS A 497 77.84 -19.29 14.37
CA LYS A 497 79.14 -18.75 13.94
C LYS A 497 79.84 -17.94 15.03
N VAL A 498 79.09 -17.13 15.78
CA VAL A 498 79.61 -16.38 16.94
C VAL A 498 80.04 -17.33 18.06
N LYS A 499 79.22 -18.35 18.38
CA LYS A 499 79.54 -19.37 19.38
C LYS A 499 80.83 -20.14 19.02
N LEU A 500 81.00 -20.54 17.75
CA LEU A 500 82.21 -21.18 17.26
C LEU A 500 83.44 -20.28 17.45
N LYS A 501 83.39 -19.01 17.02
CA LYS A 501 84.49 -18.04 17.22
C LYS A 501 84.84 -17.82 18.69
N PHE A 502 83.85 -17.81 19.59
CA PHE A 502 84.10 -17.76 21.03
C PHE A 502 84.75 -19.04 21.55
N GLN A 503 84.35 -20.21 21.04
CA GLN A 503 84.92 -21.50 21.42
C GLN A 503 86.37 -21.66 20.92
N GLU A 504 86.67 -21.23 19.69
CA GLU A 504 88.03 -21.10 19.15
C GLU A 504 88.90 -20.22 20.05
N LYS A 505 88.41 -19.03 20.44
CA LYS A 505 89.14 -18.11 21.32
C LYS A 505 89.32 -18.65 22.74
N LEU A 506 88.36 -19.40 23.29
CA LEU A 506 88.55 -20.10 24.56
C LEU A 506 89.62 -21.20 24.44
N GLN A 507 89.70 -21.88 23.30
CA GLN A 507 90.72 -22.91 23.05
C GLN A 507 92.13 -22.33 22.82
N GLU A 508 92.24 -21.13 22.22
CA GLU A 508 93.50 -20.35 22.17
C GLU A 508 94.00 -19.93 23.56
N LEU A 509 93.08 -19.59 24.48
CA LEU A 509 93.41 -19.15 25.84
C LEU A 509 93.70 -20.32 26.80
N ALA A 510 93.14 -21.50 26.54
CA ALA A 510 93.24 -22.68 27.40
C ALA A 510 94.68 -23.10 27.82
N PRO A 511 95.73 -23.08 26.95
CA PRO A 511 97.08 -23.48 27.35
C PRO A 511 97.87 -22.41 28.11
N ILE A 512 97.39 -21.16 28.19
CA ILE A 512 98.13 -20.05 28.81
C ILE A 512 98.51 -20.32 30.28
N PRO A 513 97.63 -20.87 31.15
CA PRO A 513 97.99 -21.16 32.54
C PRO A 513 99.12 -22.18 32.69
N ASP A 514 99.20 -23.18 31.80
CA ASP A 514 100.24 -24.22 31.85
C ASP A 514 101.54 -23.76 31.21
N LEU A 515 101.47 -22.96 30.14
CA LEU A 515 102.63 -22.24 29.62
C LEU A 515 103.21 -21.27 30.66
N LEU A 516 102.35 -20.60 31.44
CA LEU A 516 102.75 -19.74 32.56
C LEU A 516 103.41 -20.54 33.70
N LYS A 517 102.86 -21.70 34.09
CA LYS A 517 103.55 -22.61 35.04
C LYS A 517 104.92 -23.02 34.51
N ALA A 518 105.03 -23.34 33.22
CA ALA A 518 106.29 -23.75 32.59
C ALA A 518 107.30 -22.61 32.42
N THR A 519 106.88 -21.34 32.35
CA THR A 519 107.80 -20.18 32.43
C THR A 519 108.17 -19.85 33.87
N GLN A 520 107.24 -19.94 34.83
CA GLN A 520 107.50 -19.75 36.26
C GLN A 520 108.46 -20.81 36.82
N MET A 521 108.35 -22.07 36.37
CA MET A 521 109.27 -23.14 36.75
C MET A 521 110.68 -22.85 36.21
N ARG A 522 110.82 -22.58 34.91
CA ARG A 522 112.12 -22.17 34.32
C ARG A 522 112.70 -20.91 34.95
N LEU A 523 111.86 -19.98 35.42
CA LEU A 523 112.31 -18.80 36.18
C LEU A 523 112.86 -19.19 37.55
N LYS A 524 112.24 -20.14 38.27
CA LYS A 524 112.79 -20.69 39.53
C LYS A 524 114.10 -21.43 39.29
N ASP A 525 114.19 -22.23 38.24
CA ASP A 525 115.41 -22.94 37.86
C ASP A 525 116.55 -21.94 37.56
N ALA A 526 116.24 -20.86 36.82
CA ALA A 526 117.16 -19.78 36.53
C ALA A 526 117.54 -18.96 37.78
N GLN A 527 116.60 -18.69 38.69
CA GLN A 527 116.86 -18.04 39.98
C GLN A 527 117.73 -18.90 40.89
N GLN A 528 117.55 -20.23 40.89
CA GLN A 528 118.41 -21.16 41.64
C GLN A 528 119.81 -21.21 41.04
N ALA A 529 119.94 -21.26 39.70
CA ALA A 529 121.22 -21.16 39.02
C ALA A 529 121.92 -19.81 39.27
N GLN A 530 121.15 -18.71 39.27
CA GLN A 530 121.64 -17.38 39.64
C GLN A 530 122.11 -17.35 41.09
N ALA A 531 121.34 -17.86 42.07
CA ALA A 531 121.74 -17.89 43.47
C ALA A 531 123.01 -18.73 43.73
N LEU A 532 123.21 -19.82 42.96
CA LEU A 532 124.46 -20.59 42.98
C LEU A 532 125.63 -19.81 42.38
N ALA A 533 125.41 -19.11 41.26
CA ALA A 533 126.41 -18.24 40.64
C ALA A 533 126.75 -17.02 41.52
N GLU A 534 125.76 -16.44 42.20
CA GLU A 534 125.90 -15.35 43.17
C GLU A 534 126.63 -15.83 44.42
N HIS A 535 126.31 -16.99 45.00
CA HIS A 535 127.09 -17.53 46.12
C HIS A 535 128.57 -17.77 45.74
N ASN A 536 128.82 -18.30 44.53
CA ASN A 536 130.19 -18.48 44.03
C ASN A 536 130.88 -17.13 43.77
N ALA A 537 130.17 -16.15 43.21
CA ALA A 537 130.69 -14.79 42.99
C ALA A 537 130.91 -14.05 44.32
N GLU A 538 130.07 -14.28 45.34
CA GLU A 538 130.25 -13.80 46.71
C GLU A 538 131.41 -14.50 47.41
N GLN A 539 131.68 -15.78 47.12
CA GLN A 539 132.86 -16.46 47.65
C GLN A 539 134.13 -15.86 47.02
N LEU A 540 134.17 -15.75 45.69
CA LEU A 540 135.25 -15.06 44.98
C LEU A 540 135.37 -13.58 45.39
N ALA A 541 134.27 -12.90 45.68
CA ALA A 541 134.26 -11.53 46.18
C ALA A 541 134.64 -11.43 47.66
N ARG A 542 134.41 -12.47 48.48
CA ARG A 542 134.97 -12.58 49.85
C ARG A 542 136.47 -12.86 49.79
N GLU A 543 136.95 -13.70 48.89
CA GLU A 543 138.38 -13.92 48.66
C GLU A 543 139.05 -12.63 48.14
N LEU A 544 138.43 -11.95 47.16
CA LEU A 544 138.85 -10.64 46.65
C LEU A 544 138.76 -9.54 47.71
N ASN A 545 137.77 -9.55 48.60
CA ASN A 545 137.65 -8.58 49.68
C ASN A 545 138.60 -8.89 50.84
N CYS A 546 138.92 -10.15 51.14
CA CYS A 546 140.07 -10.50 51.99
C CYS A 546 141.42 -10.08 51.37
N ALA A 547 141.48 -9.83 50.05
CA ALA A 547 142.62 -9.19 49.39
C ALA A 547 142.51 -7.64 49.33
N ARG A 548 141.30 -7.08 49.16
CA ARG A 548 141.03 -5.63 49.11
C ARG A 548 140.95 -4.98 50.49
N GLU A 549 140.62 -5.69 51.56
CA GLU A 549 140.53 -5.15 52.92
C GLU A 549 141.93 -5.01 53.53
N LYS A 550 142.87 -5.89 53.14
CA LYS A 550 144.33 -5.67 53.27
C LYS A 550 144.80 -4.38 52.57
N VAL A 551 144.01 -3.81 51.64
CA VAL A 551 144.28 -2.54 50.95
C VAL A 551 143.39 -1.39 51.46
N HIS A 552 142.16 -1.67 51.90
CA HIS A 552 141.18 -0.66 52.34
C HIS A 552 141.34 -0.24 53.81
N ILE A 553 141.99 -1.09 54.63
CA ILE A 553 142.57 -0.70 55.93
C ILE A 553 143.50 0.53 55.80
N LEU A 554 143.94 0.87 54.58
CA LEU A 554 144.77 2.04 54.31
C LEU A 554 144.02 3.37 54.03
N LEU A 555 142.66 3.43 53.81
CA LEU A 555 142.04 4.61 53.12
C LEU A 555 140.68 5.26 53.58
N HIS A 556 139.64 4.55 54.10
CA HIS A 556 138.57 5.07 55.02
C HIS A 556 137.64 6.37 54.78
N ASN A 557 136.33 6.21 54.38
CA ASN A 557 135.06 7.01 54.69
C ASN A 557 134.78 8.51 54.22
N SER A 558 133.60 9.21 54.34
CA SER A 558 132.09 9.01 54.14
C SER A 558 131.17 10.27 54.47
N ILE A 559 129.81 10.26 54.23
CA ILE A 559 128.65 11.09 54.82
C ILE A 559 127.88 12.23 53.97
N LYS A 560 126.76 12.91 54.44
CA LYS A 560 125.61 13.72 53.77
C LYS A 560 125.12 15.02 54.58
N PRO A 561 123.92 15.79 54.55
CA PRO A 561 122.52 15.72 53.92
C PRO A 561 121.71 16.99 53.26
N PRO A 562 120.69 17.80 53.80
CA PRO A 562 119.37 18.19 53.09
C PRO A 562 118.75 19.71 53.11
N PRO A 563 117.42 20.14 53.26
CA PRO A 563 116.67 21.23 52.47
C PRO A 563 115.65 22.29 53.16
N GLU A 564 114.63 22.89 52.44
CA GLU A 564 113.36 23.72 52.80
C GLU A 564 113.24 25.27 52.35
N ARG A 565 112.16 26.18 52.40
CA ARG A 565 110.67 26.32 52.79
C ARG A 565 109.89 27.67 52.30
N SER A 566 108.51 27.76 52.32
CA SER A 566 107.53 28.95 52.53
C SER A 566 107.21 30.07 51.42
N GLN A 567 106.26 31.09 51.40
CA GLN A 567 104.86 31.56 51.87
C GLN A 567 104.49 33.03 51.31
N ASP A 568 103.37 33.86 51.42
CA ASP A 568 101.89 33.94 51.80
C ASP A 568 101.21 35.40 51.54
N LYS A 569 99.85 35.70 51.53
CA LYS A 569 99.17 37.09 51.41
C LYS A 569 97.59 37.31 51.51
N ALA A 570 97.07 38.53 51.86
CA ALA A 570 95.62 38.99 51.72
C ALA A 570 95.34 40.54 51.81
N ALA A 571 94.36 41.15 51.06
CA ALA A 571 93.98 42.60 51.19
C ALA A 571 92.63 43.17 50.62
N ASP A 572 91.80 42.46 49.83
CA ASP A 572 90.87 43.10 48.83
C ASP A 572 89.41 43.44 49.26
N ASP A 573 88.99 43.15 50.50
CA ASP A 573 87.57 42.90 50.82
C ASP A 573 86.57 44.06 50.63
N LYS A 574 86.94 45.32 50.95
CA LYS A 574 85.94 46.41 51.03
C LYS A 574 85.38 46.87 49.68
N GLN A 575 86.19 46.82 48.62
CA GLN A 575 85.73 47.15 47.26
C GLN A 575 84.79 46.05 46.72
N MET A 576 84.99 44.81 47.16
CA MET A 576 84.17 43.67 46.79
C MET A 576 82.73 43.79 47.32
N ALA A 577 82.55 44.26 48.56
CA ALA A 577 81.23 44.39 49.20
C ALA A 577 80.25 45.32 48.47
N MET A 578 80.70 46.49 47.98
CA MET A 578 79.82 47.41 47.24
C MET A 578 79.45 46.83 45.86
N MET A 579 80.37 46.13 45.19
CA MET A 579 80.07 45.42 43.96
C MET A 579 79.08 44.28 44.20
N GLN A 580 79.22 43.51 45.29
CA GLN A 580 78.28 42.44 45.66
C GLN A 580 76.83 42.94 45.81
N GLN A 581 76.60 44.11 46.44
CA GLN A 581 75.23 44.65 46.56
C GLN A 581 74.62 45.02 45.21
N ARG A 582 75.38 45.66 44.31
CA ARG A 582 74.90 46.02 42.96
C ARG A 582 74.70 44.78 42.08
N LEU A 583 75.56 43.77 42.22
CA LEU A 583 75.41 42.47 41.57
C LEU A 583 74.15 41.74 42.07
N ALA A 584 73.84 41.78 43.36
CA ALA A 584 72.64 41.16 43.92
C ALA A 584 71.35 41.75 43.32
N GLN A 585 71.22 43.08 43.26
CA GLN A 585 70.04 43.74 42.70
C GLN A 585 69.89 43.50 41.18
N ILE A 586 71.00 43.42 40.44
CA ILE A 586 71.02 43.01 39.03
C ILE A 586 70.66 41.52 38.88
N THR A 587 71.03 40.67 39.85
CA THR A 587 70.70 39.24 39.84
C THR A 587 69.20 39.02 40.09
N GLU A 588 68.62 39.71 41.08
CA GLU A 588 67.19 39.64 41.41
C GLU A 588 66.31 40.06 40.24
N THR A 589 66.63 41.19 39.59
CA THR A 589 65.92 41.66 38.38
C THR A 589 66.10 40.70 37.19
N ASN A 590 67.27 40.08 37.02
CA ASN A 590 67.47 39.00 36.04
C ASN A 590 66.66 37.74 36.37
N MET A 591 66.46 37.39 37.66
CA MET A 591 65.63 36.25 38.06
C MET A 591 64.15 36.52 37.79
N ALA A 592 63.66 37.73 38.07
CA ALA A 592 62.30 38.13 37.73
C ALA A 592 62.02 38.08 36.22
N LEU A 593 62.94 38.63 35.40
CA LEU A 593 62.83 38.58 33.94
C LEU A 593 62.89 37.14 33.39
N LYS A 594 63.73 36.26 33.96
CA LYS A 594 63.73 34.83 33.62
C LYS A 594 62.40 34.16 33.94
N GLY A 595 61.83 34.41 35.11
CA GLY A 595 60.51 33.87 35.49
C GLY A 595 59.41 34.27 34.51
N GLU A 596 59.38 35.54 34.09
CA GLU A 596 58.42 36.03 33.09
C GLU A 596 58.67 35.44 31.70
N ILE A 597 59.93 35.24 31.29
CA ILE A 597 60.28 34.56 30.03
C ILE A 597 59.80 33.10 30.03
N GLU A 598 60.02 32.33 31.10
CA GLU A 598 59.52 30.94 31.17
C GLU A 598 57.99 30.89 31.21
N ARG A 599 57.33 31.84 31.89
CA ARG A 599 55.86 31.98 31.88
C ARG A 599 55.32 32.27 30.48
N LEU A 600 55.99 33.16 29.72
CA LEU A 600 55.60 33.49 28.34
C LEU A 600 55.84 32.31 27.39
N LYS A 601 56.93 31.55 27.53
CA LYS A 601 57.16 30.30 26.78
C LYS A 601 56.05 29.27 27.03
N ALA A 602 55.67 29.03 28.29
CA ALA A 602 54.59 28.11 28.62
C ALA A 602 53.25 28.53 28.00
N ASN A 603 52.94 29.83 28.00
CA ASN A 603 51.77 30.37 27.31
C ASN A 603 51.82 30.16 25.78
N VAL A 604 52.99 30.32 25.15
CA VAL A 604 53.17 30.07 23.71
C VAL A 604 52.95 28.59 23.38
N ILE A 605 53.55 27.67 24.13
CA ILE A 605 53.37 26.22 23.94
C ILE A 605 51.89 25.84 24.02
N HIS A 606 51.16 26.28 25.05
CA HIS A 606 49.72 26.02 25.15
C HIS A 606 48.88 26.67 24.04
N MET A 607 49.32 27.79 23.46
CA MET A 607 48.69 28.36 22.27
C MET A 607 48.97 27.52 21.01
N GLU A 608 50.20 27.02 20.84
CA GLU A 608 50.59 26.14 19.73
C GLU A 608 49.84 24.80 19.78
N GLU A 609 49.77 24.16 20.95
CA GLU A 609 48.95 22.97 21.22
C GLU A 609 47.47 23.20 20.85
N SER A 610 46.91 24.34 21.27
CA SER A 610 45.52 24.72 20.98
C SER A 610 45.28 24.98 19.49
N VAL A 611 46.22 25.61 18.78
CA VAL A 611 46.14 25.82 17.33
C VAL A 611 46.17 24.48 16.60
N LEU A 612 47.12 23.59 16.93
CA LEU A 612 47.23 22.26 16.31
C LEU A 612 45.98 21.41 16.55
N ALA A 613 45.39 21.46 17.76
CA ALA A 613 44.14 20.77 18.08
C ALA A 613 42.95 21.31 17.26
N ASN A 614 42.88 22.62 17.04
CA ASN A 614 41.83 23.24 16.21
C ASN A 614 42.05 22.97 14.72
N GLU A 615 43.30 22.95 14.23
CA GLU A 615 43.62 22.60 12.85
C GLU A 615 43.28 21.14 12.53
N LYS A 616 43.61 20.20 13.42
CA LYS A 616 43.18 18.79 13.29
C LYS A 616 41.66 18.69 13.17
N ARG A 617 40.92 19.38 14.05
CA ARG A 617 39.45 19.40 14.04
C ARG A 617 38.87 20.04 12.77
N LEU A 618 39.56 21.01 12.17
CA LEU A 618 39.21 21.59 10.88
C LEU A 618 39.39 20.58 9.74
N GLN A 619 40.51 19.84 9.72
CA GLN A 619 40.77 18.78 8.73
C GLN A 619 39.74 17.64 8.83
N GLU A 620 39.40 17.20 10.05
CA GLU A 620 38.32 16.24 10.31
C GLU A 620 36.98 16.72 9.71
N LYS A 621 36.63 18.00 9.91
CA LYS A 621 35.40 18.58 9.36
C LYS A 621 35.46 18.82 7.85
N MET A 622 36.63 19.10 7.26
CA MET A 622 36.79 19.14 5.81
C MET A 622 36.58 17.76 5.18
N HIS A 623 37.07 16.69 5.82
CA HIS A 623 36.86 15.32 5.35
C HIS A 623 35.38 14.90 5.45
N GLU A 624 34.71 15.22 6.57
CA GLU A 624 33.26 14.99 6.75
C GLU A 624 32.42 15.73 5.69
N CYS A 625 32.74 16.99 5.40
CA CYS A 625 32.09 17.75 4.32
C CYS A 625 32.33 17.12 2.93
N ALA A 626 33.54 16.62 2.65
CA ALA A 626 33.85 15.94 1.39
C ALA A 626 33.11 14.60 1.25
N GLN A 627 33.00 13.82 2.34
CA GLN A 627 32.23 12.58 2.39
C GLN A 627 30.73 12.85 2.12
N ILE A 628 30.13 13.79 2.87
CA ILE A 628 28.70 14.14 2.75
C ILE A 628 28.40 14.73 1.35
N GLY A 629 29.32 15.50 0.77
CA GLY A 629 29.22 15.95 -0.63
C GLY A 629 29.14 14.78 -1.61
N GLY A 630 30.06 13.81 -1.49
CA GLY A 630 30.05 12.60 -2.31
C GLY A 630 28.82 11.69 -2.09
N GLU A 631 28.25 11.67 -0.89
CA GLU A 631 26.99 10.98 -0.60
C GLU A 631 25.77 11.69 -1.23
N LEU A 632 25.73 13.03 -1.17
CA LEU A 632 24.70 13.84 -1.81
C LEU A 632 24.70 13.68 -3.33
N ASP A 633 25.87 13.65 -3.97
CA ASP A 633 25.98 13.48 -5.42
C ASP A 633 25.63 12.05 -5.89
N ARG A 634 25.99 11.02 -5.13
CA ARG A 634 25.49 9.65 -5.37
C ARG A 634 23.97 9.58 -5.27
N ALA A 635 23.37 10.19 -4.24
CA ALA A 635 21.92 10.23 -4.07
C ALA A 635 21.21 10.99 -5.22
N ARG A 636 21.83 12.04 -5.76
CA ARG A 636 21.36 12.75 -6.97
C ARG A 636 21.40 11.85 -8.21
N ASP A 637 22.51 11.16 -8.45
CA ASP A 637 22.66 10.24 -9.59
C ASP A 637 21.71 9.03 -9.48
N GLU A 638 21.44 8.53 -8.28
CA GLU A 638 20.45 7.48 -8.03
C GLU A 638 19.03 7.97 -8.30
N ALA A 639 18.65 9.16 -7.80
CA ALA A 639 17.36 9.78 -8.07
C ALA A 639 17.15 10.07 -9.57
N ALA A 640 18.17 10.58 -10.26
CA ALA A 640 18.13 10.82 -11.71
C ALA A 640 17.92 9.52 -12.50
N ARG A 641 18.66 8.45 -12.17
CA ARG A 641 18.49 7.12 -12.78
C ARG A 641 17.16 6.47 -12.40
N ALA A 642 16.60 6.74 -11.23
CA ALA A 642 15.26 6.27 -10.84
C ALA A 642 14.17 6.97 -11.69
N LEU A 643 14.26 8.30 -11.84
CA LEU A 643 13.34 9.10 -12.65
C LEU A 643 13.39 8.72 -14.14
N GLN A 644 14.59 8.50 -14.70
CA GLN A 644 14.73 8.03 -16.09
C GLN A 644 13.99 6.70 -16.28
N ARG A 645 14.27 5.68 -15.44
CA ARG A 645 13.60 4.37 -15.52
C ARG A 645 12.08 4.48 -15.32
N ALA A 646 11.59 5.44 -14.54
CA ALA A 646 10.15 5.68 -14.39
C ALA A 646 9.53 6.24 -15.68
N ASN A 647 10.19 7.21 -16.31
CA ASN A 647 9.76 7.79 -17.60
C ASN A 647 9.80 6.76 -18.74
N GLU A 648 10.80 5.87 -18.76
CA GLU A 648 10.88 4.75 -19.71
C GLU A 648 9.70 3.78 -19.56
N ARG A 649 9.27 3.48 -18.32
CA ARG A 649 8.08 2.65 -18.05
C ARG A 649 6.79 3.33 -18.49
N THR A 650 6.57 4.59 -18.13
CA THR A 650 5.33 5.31 -18.49
C THR A 650 5.21 5.51 -20.00
N GLU A 651 6.31 5.83 -20.69
CA GLU A 651 6.34 5.94 -22.16
C GLU A 651 6.09 4.60 -22.85
N THR A 652 6.56 3.48 -22.29
CA THR A 652 6.29 2.12 -22.80
C THR A 652 4.81 1.75 -22.65
N ILE A 653 4.21 2.03 -21.47
CA ILE A 653 2.77 1.82 -21.23
C ILE A 653 1.94 2.70 -22.18
N ARG A 654 2.31 3.97 -22.35
CA ARG A 654 1.64 4.92 -23.26
C ARG A 654 1.65 4.41 -24.70
N LYS A 655 2.79 3.92 -25.20
CA LYS A 655 2.92 3.31 -26.53
C LYS A 655 2.06 2.04 -26.68
N CYS A 656 2.04 1.18 -25.66
CA CYS A 656 1.19 -0.02 -25.64
C CYS A 656 -0.30 0.35 -25.74
N MET A 657 -0.79 1.23 -24.86
CA MET A 657 -2.18 1.70 -24.88
C MET A 657 -2.56 2.39 -26.20
N GLN A 658 -1.67 3.22 -26.76
CA GLN A 658 -1.89 3.87 -28.06
C GLN A 658 -2.00 2.84 -29.20
N THR A 659 -1.26 1.73 -29.12
CA THR A 659 -1.37 0.62 -30.09
C THR A 659 -2.70 -0.12 -29.94
N THR A 660 -3.15 -0.39 -28.71
CA THR A 660 -4.47 -1.00 -28.44
C THR A 660 -5.63 -0.11 -28.92
N ILE A 661 -5.53 1.22 -28.76
CA ILE A 661 -6.53 2.17 -29.28
C ILE A 661 -6.59 2.07 -30.81
N ALA A 662 -5.45 2.15 -31.50
CA ALA A 662 -5.38 2.03 -32.96
C ALA A 662 -5.86 0.67 -33.49
N GLU A 663 -5.78 -0.39 -32.68
CA GLU A 663 -6.37 -1.70 -32.97
C GLU A 663 -7.90 -1.66 -32.89
N MET A 664 -8.45 -1.19 -31.76
CA MET A 664 -9.90 -1.05 -31.57
C MET A 664 -10.55 -0.10 -32.60
N GLU A 665 -9.88 0.98 -32.98
CA GLU A 665 -10.33 1.89 -34.04
C GLU A 665 -10.43 1.19 -35.40
N ARG A 666 -9.49 0.29 -35.72
CA ARG A 666 -9.51 -0.50 -36.96
C ARG A 666 -10.59 -1.57 -36.94
N GLN A 667 -10.81 -2.23 -35.80
CA GLN A 667 -11.90 -3.19 -35.60
C GLN A 667 -13.27 -2.51 -35.68
N LEU A 668 -13.42 -1.31 -35.12
CA LEU A 668 -14.62 -0.47 -35.26
C LEU A 668 -14.86 -0.03 -36.72
N ALA A 669 -13.81 0.27 -37.48
CA ALA A 669 -13.93 0.56 -38.90
C ALA A 669 -14.33 -0.67 -39.72
N ALA A 670 -13.73 -1.84 -39.44
CA ALA A 670 -14.03 -3.10 -40.12
C ALA A 670 -15.47 -3.58 -39.87
N THR A 671 -15.92 -3.59 -38.61
CA THR A 671 -17.31 -3.94 -38.24
C THR A 671 -18.33 -2.99 -38.88
N ARG A 672 -18.07 -1.68 -38.91
CA ARG A 672 -18.90 -0.70 -39.64
C ARG A 672 -18.97 -0.97 -41.15
N ALA A 673 -17.89 -1.46 -41.77
CA ALA A 673 -17.89 -1.85 -43.18
C ALA A 673 -18.66 -3.16 -43.43
N GLN A 674 -18.55 -4.14 -42.53
CA GLN A 674 -19.31 -5.39 -42.56
C GLN A 674 -20.81 -5.14 -42.44
N VAL A 675 -21.24 -4.30 -41.47
CA VAL A 675 -22.66 -3.92 -41.30
C VAL A 675 -23.22 -3.30 -42.57
N LYS A 676 -22.54 -2.30 -43.16
CA LYS A 676 -22.97 -1.68 -44.43
C LYS A 676 -23.06 -2.66 -45.60
N THR A 677 -22.21 -3.68 -45.61
CA THR A 677 -22.25 -4.73 -46.65
C THR A 677 -23.48 -5.62 -46.44
N ALA A 678 -23.73 -6.07 -45.21
CA ALA A 678 -24.92 -6.86 -44.86
C ALA A 678 -26.23 -6.09 -45.06
N GLU A 679 -26.25 -4.78 -44.80
CA GLU A 679 -27.39 -3.89 -45.08
C GLU A 679 -27.70 -3.86 -46.58
N LYS A 680 -26.67 -3.65 -47.43
CA LYS A 680 -26.79 -3.67 -48.89
C LYS A 680 -27.27 -5.03 -49.42
N ASP A 681 -26.71 -6.13 -48.91
CA ASP A 681 -27.10 -7.49 -49.34
C ASP A 681 -28.55 -7.81 -48.94
N ARG A 682 -29.00 -7.34 -47.76
CA ARG A 682 -30.39 -7.41 -47.30
C ARG A 682 -31.33 -6.61 -48.20
N GLU A 683 -30.93 -5.41 -48.63
CA GLU A 683 -31.71 -4.57 -49.55
C GLU A 683 -31.78 -5.15 -50.96
N GLU A 684 -30.69 -5.72 -51.48
CA GLU A 684 -30.70 -6.45 -52.75
C GLU A 684 -31.64 -7.67 -52.69
N LEU A 685 -31.60 -8.45 -51.61
CA LEU A 685 -32.49 -9.59 -51.42
C LEU A 685 -33.96 -9.15 -51.34
N GLN A 686 -34.25 -8.09 -50.57
CA GLN A 686 -35.59 -7.52 -50.44
C GLN A 686 -36.12 -7.01 -51.79
N SER A 687 -35.28 -6.35 -52.59
CA SER A 687 -35.60 -5.89 -53.95
C SER A 687 -35.89 -7.05 -54.91
N ARG A 688 -35.06 -8.09 -54.90
CA ARG A 688 -35.27 -9.32 -55.70
C ARG A 688 -36.59 -10.01 -55.34
N MET A 689 -36.89 -10.15 -54.05
CA MET A 689 -38.15 -10.73 -53.55
C MET A 689 -39.36 -9.87 -53.96
N GLN A 690 -39.29 -8.54 -53.83
CA GLN A 690 -40.38 -7.65 -54.24
C GLN A 690 -40.59 -7.61 -55.77
N CYS A 691 -39.57 -7.93 -56.57
CA CYS A 691 -39.71 -8.15 -58.02
C CYS A 691 -40.41 -9.48 -58.32
N GLN A 692 -40.11 -10.56 -57.59
CA GLN A 692 -40.81 -11.84 -57.71
C GLN A 692 -42.29 -11.73 -57.32
N ILE A 693 -42.59 -11.06 -56.19
CA ILE A 693 -43.98 -10.82 -55.74
C ILE A 693 -44.78 -10.06 -56.80
N ARG A 694 -44.21 -8.99 -57.39
CA ARG A 694 -44.85 -8.25 -58.50
C ARG A 694 -45.18 -9.17 -59.68
N ARG A 695 -44.20 -9.93 -60.18
CA ARG A 695 -44.43 -10.89 -61.29
C ARG A 695 -45.49 -11.94 -60.98
N LEU A 696 -45.59 -12.39 -59.72
CA LEU A 696 -46.63 -13.33 -59.30
C LEU A 696 -48.01 -12.68 -59.27
N ASN A 697 -48.13 -11.43 -58.80
CA ASN A 697 -49.36 -10.65 -58.88
C ASN A 697 -49.76 -10.40 -60.35
N ASP A 698 -48.84 -9.93 -61.20
CA ASP A 698 -49.07 -9.67 -62.63
C ASP A 698 -49.63 -10.93 -63.34
N ASN A 699 -49.07 -12.11 -63.03
CA ASN A 699 -49.52 -13.40 -63.55
C ASN A 699 -50.89 -13.83 -62.98
N PHE A 700 -51.15 -13.52 -61.70
CA PHE A 700 -52.42 -13.84 -61.02
C PHE A 700 -53.57 -12.96 -61.52
N GLU A 701 -53.33 -11.68 -61.76
CA GLU A 701 -54.29 -10.76 -62.39
C GLU A 701 -54.61 -11.20 -63.82
N GLN A 702 -53.61 -11.58 -64.62
CA GLN A 702 -53.83 -12.18 -65.95
C GLN A 702 -54.65 -13.47 -65.88
N ALA A 703 -54.40 -14.33 -64.88
CA ALA A 703 -55.20 -15.53 -64.66
C ALA A 703 -56.66 -15.21 -64.27
N GLN A 704 -56.89 -14.23 -63.39
CA GLN A 704 -58.23 -13.75 -63.04
C GLN A 704 -58.96 -13.18 -64.26
N LEU A 705 -58.33 -12.31 -65.05
CA LEU A 705 -58.91 -11.77 -66.29
C LEU A 705 -59.28 -12.87 -67.29
N ARG A 706 -58.44 -13.91 -67.41
CA ARG A 706 -58.73 -15.09 -68.24
C ARG A 706 -59.92 -15.90 -67.69
N ILE A 707 -60.01 -16.08 -66.37
CA ILE A 707 -61.14 -16.76 -65.71
C ILE A 707 -62.44 -15.98 -65.95
N LEU A 708 -62.44 -14.66 -65.74
CA LEU A 708 -63.60 -13.79 -66.00
C LEU A 708 -64.02 -13.82 -67.48
N GLY A 709 -63.06 -13.80 -68.41
CA GLY A 709 -63.32 -13.95 -69.85
C GLY A 709 -63.96 -15.30 -70.20
N LEU A 710 -63.46 -16.41 -69.64
CA LEU A 710 -64.04 -17.74 -69.82
C LEU A 710 -65.43 -17.85 -69.17
N GLN A 711 -65.63 -17.29 -67.98
CA GLN A 711 -66.95 -17.23 -67.33
C GLN A 711 -67.96 -16.43 -68.17
N SER A 712 -67.54 -15.31 -68.77
CA SER A 712 -68.38 -14.53 -69.68
C SER A 712 -68.76 -15.33 -70.93
N GLN A 713 -67.81 -16.04 -71.54
CA GLN A 713 -68.07 -16.94 -72.68
C GLN A 713 -69.03 -18.08 -72.31
N VAL A 714 -68.83 -18.74 -71.16
CA VAL A 714 -69.73 -19.79 -70.65
C VAL A 714 -71.13 -19.24 -70.35
N GLN A 715 -71.26 -18.04 -69.79
CA GLN A 715 -72.56 -17.39 -69.60
C GLN A 715 -73.25 -17.06 -70.93
N THR A 716 -72.50 -16.64 -71.94
CA THR A 716 -73.04 -16.35 -73.28
C THR A 716 -73.53 -17.64 -73.94
N LEU A 717 -72.72 -18.70 -73.90
CA LEU A 717 -73.09 -20.03 -74.38
C LEU A 717 -74.34 -20.57 -73.69
N ARG A 718 -74.43 -20.47 -72.34
CA ARG A 718 -75.64 -20.83 -71.58
C ARG A 718 -76.86 -20.06 -72.11
N ARG A 719 -76.77 -18.73 -72.26
CA ARG A 719 -77.89 -17.90 -72.77
C ARG A 719 -78.31 -18.28 -74.20
N THR A 720 -77.37 -18.61 -75.09
CA THR A 720 -77.70 -19.05 -76.46
C THR A 720 -78.29 -20.47 -76.53
N VAL A 721 -77.90 -21.37 -75.62
CA VAL A 721 -78.54 -22.69 -75.50
C VAL A 721 -79.96 -22.53 -74.96
N SER A 722 -80.15 -21.72 -73.91
CA SER A 722 -81.47 -21.39 -73.35
C SER A 722 -82.39 -20.61 -74.30
N SER A 723 -81.91 -20.06 -75.42
CA SER A 723 -82.75 -19.39 -76.42
C SER A 723 -83.13 -20.28 -77.61
N THR A 724 -82.79 -21.58 -77.59
CA THR A 724 -82.91 -22.47 -78.77
C THR A 724 -83.50 -23.84 -78.43
N GLY A 725 -84.26 -23.97 -77.33
CA GLY A 725 -84.90 -25.22 -76.94
C GLY A 725 -86.15 -25.01 -76.08
N GLU A 726 -87.32 -25.30 -76.67
CA GLU A 726 -88.46 -25.82 -75.91
C GLU A 726 -88.20 -27.32 -75.67
N GLY A 727 -88.48 -27.81 -74.46
CA GLY A 727 -88.30 -29.23 -74.12
C GLY A 727 -88.10 -29.46 -72.63
N ASP A 728 -89.15 -29.94 -71.95
CA ASP A 728 -89.10 -30.33 -70.55
C ASP A 728 -88.17 -31.54 -70.32
N GLY A 729 -87.46 -31.55 -69.20
CA GLY A 729 -86.57 -32.63 -68.78
C GLY A 729 -86.09 -32.40 -67.34
N GLU A 730 -86.51 -33.29 -66.43
CA GLU A 730 -86.54 -33.05 -64.98
C GLU A 730 -85.16 -32.89 -64.30
N ASP A 731 -85.17 -32.22 -63.15
CA ASP A 731 -84.02 -32.03 -62.26
C ASP A 731 -83.40 -33.33 -61.77
N GLN A 732 -82.06 -33.44 -61.90
CA GLN A 732 -81.10 -33.82 -60.84
C GLN A 732 -79.78 -34.32 -61.46
N GLN A 733 -78.81 -33.42 -61.61
CA GLN A 733 -77.40 -33.81 -61.62
C GLN A 733 -76.60 -32.86 -60.73
N GLU A 734 -76.49 -33.28 -59.47
CA GLU A 734 -75.72 -32.63 -58.41
C GLU A 734 -74.25 -32.47 -58.86
N CYS A 735 -73.78 -31.23 -58.94
CA CYS A 735 -72.38 -30.95 -59.25
C CYS A 735 -71.56 -31.29 -58.00
N ALA A 736 -70.74 -32.34 -58.05
CA ALA A 736 -69.80 -32.74 -57.00
C ALA A 736 -68.65 -31.71 -56.87
N CYS A 737 -69.03 -30.50 -56.45
CA CYS A 737 -68.31 -29.25 -56.71
C CYS A 737 -68.27 -28.36 -55.45
N ASP A 738 -69.29 -28.45 -54.58
CA ASP A 738 -69.36 -27.71 -53.32
C ASP A 738 -68.60 -28.43 -52.18
N ASP A 739 -68.59 -29.76 -52.13
CA ASP A 739 -67.79 -30.58 -51.19
C ASP A 739 -66.28 -30.25 -51.17
N VAL A 740 -65.78 -29.70 -52.27
CA VAL A 740 -64.37 -29.33 -52.45
C VAL A 740 -64.04 -28.00 -51.76
N PHE A 741 -65.05 -27.17 -51.45
CA PHE A 741 -64.86 -25.88 -50.78
C PHE A 741 -64.92 -25.99 -49.25
N GLU A 742 -65.82 -26.78 -48.66
CA GLU A 742 -65.87 -26.96 -47.20
C GLU A 742 -64.61 -27.66 -46.67
N ASN A 743 -64.16 -28.73 -47.33
CA ASN A 743 -62.92 -29.44 -46.97
C ASN A 743 -61.65 -28.56 -47.02
N ARG A 744 -61.71 -27.39 -47.68
CA ARG A 744 -60.56 -26.49 -47.81
C ARG A 744 -60.41 -25.50 -46.66
N VAL A 745 -61.45 -25.32 -45.83
CA VAL A 745 -61.38 -24.46 -44.63
C VAL A 745 -60.56 -25.15 -43.53
N ILE A 746 -60.75 -26.46 -43.34
CA ILE A 746 -60.07 -27.26 -42.31
C ILE A 746 -58.55 -27.37 -42.57
N PHE A 747 -58.14 -27.38 -43.84
CA PHE A 747 -56.73 -27.51 -44.23
C PHE A 747 -55.85 -26.27 -43.99
N MET A 748 -56.40 -25.15 -43.49
CA MET A 748 -55.63 -23.93 -43.27
C MET A 748 -55.14 -23.72 -41.82
N GLU A 749 -55.51 -24.58 -40.87
CA GLU A 749 -55.01 -24.53 -39.48
C GLU A 749 -53.72 -25.32 -39.25
N HIS A 750 -53.31 -26.22 -40.16
CA HIS A 750 -52.11 -27.05 -40.00
C HIS A 750 -50.97 -26.57 -40.91
N VAL A 751 -50.22 -25.58 -40.44
CA VAL A 751 -48.99 -25.11 -41.09
C VAL A 751 -47.85 -26.11 -40.89
N ASP A 752 -47.20 -26.47 -42.00
CA ASP A 752 -46.19 -27.53 -42.10
C ASP A 752 -44.94 -27.26 -41.23
N PRO A 753 -44.54 -28.16 -40.31
CA PRO A 753 -43.41 -27.93 -39.39
C PRO A 753 -42.04 -27.81 -40.08
N TYR A 754 -41.94 -28.13 -41.37
CA TYR A 754 -40.68 -28.11 -42.13
C TYR A 754 -39.99 -26.74 -42.26
N TYR A 755 -40.72 -25.63 -42.06
CA TYR A 755 -40.13 -24.29 -42.11
C TYR A 755 -39.41 -23.87 -40.81
N GLN A 756 -39.78 -24.46 -39.67
CA GLN A 756 -39.23 -24.05 -38.37
C GLN A 756 -37.80 -24.57 -38.15
N THR A 757 -37.45 -25.71 -38.76
CA THR A 757 -36.13 -26.36 -38.63
C THR A 757 -35.00 -25.52 -39.21
N LYS A 758 -35.20 -24.91 -40.39
CA LYS A 758 -34.16 -24.09 -41.06
C LYS A 758 -33.84 -22.79 -40.33
N ALA A 759 -34.82 -22.19 -39.64
CA ALA A 759 -34.61 -20.98 -38.84
C ALA A 759 -33.61 -21.25 -37.70
N HIS A 760 -33.73 -22.39 -37.01
CA HIS A 760 -32.79 -22.80 -35.97
C HIS A 760 -31.38 -23.07 -36.51
N THR A 761 -31.23 -23.70 -37.67
CA THR A 761 -29.90 -23.95 -38.27
C THR A 761 -29.16 -22.64 -38.59
N GLN A 762 -29.88 -21.59 -38.97
CA GLN A 762 -29.29 -20.30 -39.32
C GLN A 762 -28.96 -19.46 -38.07
N LYS A 763 -29.81 -19.46 -37.02
CA LYS A 763 -29.47 -18.84 -35.72
C LYS A 763 -28.23 -19.50 -35.09
N GLY A 764 -28.07 -20.82 -35.24
CA GLY A 764 -26.91 -21.57 -34.74
C GLY A 764 -25.56 -21.16 -35.36
N ARG A 765 -25.53 -20.72 -36.63
CA ARG A 765 -24.27 -20.29 -37.27
C ARG A 765 -23.81 -18.89 -36.89
N LEU A 766 -24.69 -17.98 -36.44
CA LEU A 766 -24.25 -16.64 -36.01
C LEU A 766 -23.65 -16.65 -34.59
N LYS A 767 -24.11 -17.51 -33.68
CA LYS A 767 -23.59 -17.56 -32.28
C LYS A 767 -22.13 -18.04 -32.16
N ASN A 768 -21.54 -18.61 -33.22
CA ASN A 768 -20.14 -19.08 -33.23
C ASN A 768 -19.13 -18.08 -33.81
N VAL A 769 -19.55 -16.90 -34.31
CA VAL A 769 -18.65 -15.88 -34.90
C VAL A 769 -18.35 -14.75 -33.90
N THR A 770 -18.97 -14.76 -32.72
CA THR A 770 -18.81 -13.76 -31.66
C THR A 770 -18.16 -14.35 -30.40
N LYS A 771 -17.18 -15.25 -30.57
CA LYS A 771 -16.50 -15.93 -29.45
C LYS A 771 -15.02 -16.28 -29.72
N GLU A 772 -14.39 -15.55 -30.63
CA GLU A 772 -12.94 -15.34 -30.74
C GLU A 772 -12.67 -13.83 -30.59
#